data_AF-A0A9P4LMJ5-F1
#
_entry.id   AF-A0A9P4LMJ5-F1
#
_cell.length_a   1.000
_cell.length_b   1.000
_cell.length_c   1.000
_cell.angle_alpha   90.00
_cell.angle_beta   90.00
_cell.angle_gamma   90.00
#
_symmetry.space_group_name_H-M   'P 1'
#
loop_
_entity.id
_entity.type
_entity.pdbx_description
1 polymer ?
#
loop_
_entity_poly.entity_id
_entity_poly.type
_entity_poly.pdbx_seq_one_letter_code
_entity_poly.pdbx_strand_id
1 'polypeptide(L)'
;MVLQLHVWGPAFGLPSIEPECIATIAYCQRVIPKEQWALTSDFNTTVKATGSLPILFEDGIATASGFEDIVAYLRNHPAVIEDLDADLTSQQQTDKTAFVAFLQSTATPLIDLSLFVSAENYNTTTSSAYTAILPWYANYTVPPRRRDLARARTAHMGLSSLDVDSTRQEGFAPGRGMASSEYEAAKRAAGLPTDRPAGAMRMGRGKGIGGFLSTPVYAARFRLDALSNELLEPLAELLEKKPYLLREDKPSSLDCLAFGYLALLYFPEVPQAWLKETIQTKFPRLASCIRRLRTEFFTNEDIRPADACCVSNAAIHEKDGPYLPWQPRTQSFTFRALAASREILGNIPMISSIVRRTIITDSDTTAAAKISHTSLPMRQSRAPTASQIQNPPPPTSSTKSGRFFGKANIGHTFRHKSAGAFGPDLAKKLSQLVKMEKNVMRSMELVSRERMEVAQQLSIWGEACDDDVSDVTDKLGVLIYEIGELEDQYVDRYDQYRVTIKSIRNIEASVQPSRDRKQKITDQIAQLKYKEPNSPKIVVLEQELVRAEAESLVAEAQLSNITREKLKAAFTYQFDAMREHCEKLAIIAGYGKHLLELIDDNPVTPGETRQAYDGYEASKAIIQDCEDALTNWVSQNASVSSKLSQRSRTLSQRRRNATRRGDGVDLSGQDQPLDRESGLWIPASEHQGNGGYEDRDELDDDLNSTVASEQRGREEERAVAE
;
A
#
# COMPACT_ATOMS: atom_id res chain seq x y z
N MET A 1 22.58 -43.64 -2.23
CA MET A 1 22.46 -42.46 -1.36
C MET A 1 22.81 -41.27 -2.20
N VAL A 2 21.83 -40.45 -2.57
CA VAL A 2 22.08 -39.23 -3.36
C VAL A 2 21.87 -38.06 -2.41
N LEU A 3 22.94 -37.31 -2.14
CA LEU A 3 22.86 -36.10 -1.34
C LEU A 3 22.13 -35.02 -2.14
N GLN A 4 21.07 -34.43 -1.58
CA GLN A 4 20.30 -33.37 -2.24
C GLN A 4 20.49 -32.06 -1.50
N LEU A 5 21.07 -31.07 -2.18
CA LEU A 5 21.29 -29.74 -1.62
C LEU A 5 20.18 -28.79 -2.09
N HIS A 6 19.42 -28.24 -1.15
CA HIS A 6 18.39 -27.24 -1.43
C HIS A 6 18.96 -25.84 -1.23
N VAL A 7 18.86 -25.00 -2.26
CA VAL A 7 19.44 -23.64 -2.30
C VAL A 7 18.48 -22.66 -2.94
N TRP A 8 18.72 -21.35 -2.74
CA TRP A 8 18.06 -20.34 -3.57
C TRP A 8 18.50 -20.45 -5.04
N GLY A 9 17.62 -20.08 -5.96
CA GLY A 9 17.89 -20.16 -7.40
C GLY A 9 19.01 -19.22 -7.90
N PRO A 10 19.50 -19.43 -9.13
CA PRO A 10 20.62 -18.69 -9.71
C PRO A 10 20.28 -17.22 -9.97
N ALA A 11 21.23 -16.32 -9.71
CA ALA A 11 21.09 -14.89 -9.96
C ALA A 11 22.47 -14.25 -10.21
N PHE A 12 22.52 -13.15 -10.97
CA PHE A 12 23.74 -12.36 -11.20
C PHE A 12 24.92 -13.16 -11.81
N GLY A 13 24.64 -14.21 -12.58
CA GLY A 13 25.66 -15.12 -13.12
C GLY A 13 26.27 -16.07 -12.08
N LEU A 14 25.72 -16.10 -10.86
CA LEU A 14 26.11 -16.93 -9.73
C LEU A 14 25.07 -18.06 -9.51
N PRO A 15 25.48 -19.18 -8.87
CA PRO A 15 24.59 -20.33 -8.70
C PRO A 15 23.44 -20.08 -7.70
N SER A 16 23.50 -18.99 -6.92
CA SER A 16 22.47 -18.63 -5.96
C SER A 16 22.45 -17.11 -5.70
N ILE A 17 21.33 -16.59 -5.18
CA ILE A 17 21.18 -15.18 -4.74
C ILE A 17 21.63 -14.94 -3.28
N GLU A 18 22.01 -16.00 -2.57
CA GLU A 18 22.33 -15.98 -1.14
C GLU A 18 23.77 -16.47 -0.90
N PRO A 19 24.56 -15.78 -0.04
CA PRO A 19 26.00 -16.01 0.08
C PRO A 19 26.35 -17.41 0.61
N GLU A 20 25.66 -17.90 1.65
CA GLU A 20 25.92 -19.23 2.21
C GLU A 20 25.57 -20.34 1.20
N CYS A 21 24.51 -20.16 0.40
CA CYS A 21 24.15 -21.08 -0.67
C CYS A 21 25.26 -21.16 -1.72
N ILE A 22 25.81 -20.02 -2.17
CA ILE A 22 26.95 -20.01 -3.11
C ILE A 22 28.16 -20.75 -2.49
N ALA A 23 28.45 -20.48 -1.22
CA ALA A 23 29.56 -21.10 -0.50
C ALA A 23 29.42 -22.62 -0.38
N THR A 24 28.23 -23.10 -0.02
CA THR A 24 27.97 -24.55 0.10
C THR A 24 28.04 -25.25 -1.25
N ILE A 25 27.54 -24.61 -2.33
CA ILE A 25 27.67 -25.18 -3.68
C ILE A 25 29.14 -25.28 -4.08
N ALA A 26 29.95 -24.24 -3.84
CA ALA A 26 31.38 -24.25 -4.10
C ALA A 26 32.11 -25.35 -3.30
N TYR A 27 31.74 -25.54 -2.03
CA TYR A 27 32.27 -26.60 -1.18
C TYR A 27 31.91 -28.00 -1.72
N CYS A 28 30.62 -28.26 -1.96
CA CYS A 28 30.13 -29.55 -2.48
C CYS A 28 30.77 -29.91 -3.82
N GLN A 29 30.89 -28.95 -4.75
CA GLN A 29 31.51 -29.15 -6.05
C GLN A 29 32.98 -29.63 -5.94
N ARG A 30 33.69 -29.24 -4.87
CA ARG A 30 35.10 -29.58 -4.68
C ARG A 30 35.31 -30.89 -3.92
N VAL A 31 34.43 -31.20 -2.98
CA VAL A 31 34.60 -32.33 -2.04
C VAL A 31 33.78 -33.58 -2.41
N ILE A 32 32.70 -33.41 -3.18
CA ILE A 32 31.79 -34.50 -3.58
C ILE A 32 31.86 -34.67 -5.12
N PRO A 33 32.07 -35.89 -5.63
CA PRO A 33 32.01 -36.14 -7.07
C PRO A 33 30.58 -35.92 -7.59
N LYS A 34 30.46 -35.36 -8.80
CA LYS A 34 29.18 -34.88 -9.38
C LYS A 34 28.05 -35.90 -9.41
N GLU A 35 28.36 -37.19 -9.47
CA GLU A 35 27.37 -38.28 -9.55
C GLU A 35 26.69 -38.58 -8.20
N GLN A 36 27.28 -38.13 -7.09
CA GLN A 36 26.85 -38.49 -5.74
C GLN A 36 26.00 -37.41 -5.06
N TRP A 37 25.80 -36.27 -5.72
CA TRP A 37 24.97 -35.19 -5.21
C TRP A 37 24.16 -34.49 -6.30
N ALA A 38 23.08 -33.84 -5.87
CA ALA A 38 22.16 -33.12 -6.72
C ALA A 38 21.79 -31.77 -6.11
N LEU A 39 21.50 -30.80 -6.96
CA LEU A 39 21.15 -29.44 -6.59
C LEU A 39 19.69 -29.14 -6.92
N THR A 40 18.93 -28.67 -5.93
CA THR A 40 17.51 -28.35 -6.07
C THR A 40 17.27 -26.88 -5.74
N SER A 41 16.62 -26.14 -6.64
CA SER A 41 16.16 -24.79 -6.34
C SER A 41 14.92 -24.81 -5.44
N ASP A 42 15.05 -24.19 -4.27
CA ASP A 42 13.98 -24.01 -3.31
C ASP A 42 13.92 -22.57 -2.79
N PHE A 43 12.74 -22.19 -2.29
CA PHE A 43 12.50 -20.90 -1.64
C PHE A 43 11.76 -21.09 -0.31
N ASN A 44 11.28 -22.30 -0.02
CA ASN A 44 10.59 -22.58 1.22
C ASN A 44 11.60 -22.88 2.34
N THR A 45 11.68 -21.98 3.32
CA THR A 45 12.58 -22.13 4.46
C THR A 45 11.95 -22.85 5.67
N THR A 46 10.69 -23.28 5.58
CA THR A 46 9.94 -23.80 6.74
C THR A 46 10.21 -25.28 7.08
N VAL A 47 11.14 -25.94 6.40
CA VAL A 47 11.38 -27.39 6.55
C VAL A 47 12.21 -27.72 7.81
N LYS A 48 12.95 -26.74 8.37
CA LYS A 48 13.74 -26.88 9.60
C LYS A 48 13.60 -25.68 10.54
N ALA A 49 13.93 -25.88 11.81
CA ALA A 49 13.83 -24.88 12.89
C ALA A 49 14.65 -23.59 12.64
N THR A 50 15.73 -23.67 11.86
CA THR A 50 16.65 -22.56 11.59
C THR A 50 16.10 -21.54 10.57
N GLY A 51 15.13 -21.91 9.74
CA GLY A 51 14.41 -20.97 8.87
C GLY A 51 15.23 -20.32 7.75
N SER A 52 16.41 -20.84 7.40
CA SER A 52 17.30 -20.38 6.32
C SER A 52 17.73 -21.52 5.39
N LEU A 53 17.98 -21.21 4.12
CA LEU A 53 18.71 -22.06 3.17
C LEU A 53 20.19 -21.64 3.24
N PRO A 54 21.17 -22.53 3.00
CA PRO A 54 21.06 -23.87 2.39
C PRO A 54 20.65 -25.00 3.35
N ILE A 55 20.02 -26.06 2.82
CA ILE A 55 19.65 -27.27 3.58
C ILE A 55 20.13 -28.51 2.82
N LEU A 56 20.81 -29.43 3.51
CA LEU A 56 21.24 -30.72 2.97
C LEU A 56 20.24 -31.82 3.33
N PHE A 57 19.79 -32.58 2.33
CA PHE A 57 18.95 -33.74 2.47
C PHE A 57 19.71 -35.01 2.12
N GLU A 58 19.57 -36.03 2.96
CA GLU A 58 20.05 -37.38 2.71
C GLU A 58 18.83 -38.30 2.61
N ASP A 59 18.65 -38.96 1.45
CA ASP A 59 17.51 -39.85 1.18
C ASP A 59 16.13 -39.25 1.54
N GLY A 60 15.97 -37.93 1.34
CA GLY A 60 14.73 -37.19 1.59
C GLY A 60 14.56 -36.66 3.02
N ILE A 61 15.52 -36.90 3.92
CA ILE A 61 15.51 -36.40 5.30
C ILE A 61 16.41 -35.17 5.40
N ALA A 62 15.93 -34.07 5.98
CA ALA A 62 16.73 -32.87 6.17
C ALA A 62 17.79 -33.10 7.28
N THR A 63 19.06 -33.23 6.92
CA THR A 63 20.12 -33.66 7.84
C THR A 63 20.91 -32.49 8.43
N ALA A 64 21.33 -31.50 7.62
CA ALA A 64 22.05 -30.30 8.08
C ALA A 64 21.49 -29.01 7.44
N SER A 65 21.70 -27.85 8.08
CA SER A 65 21.17 -26.55 7.62
C SER A 65 22.18 -25.45 7.91
N GLY A 66 22.43 -24.56 6.94
CA GLY A 66 23.48 -23.54 7.04
C GLY A 66 24.86 -24.07 6.68
N PHE A 67 25.77 -23.17 6.30
CA PHE A 67 27.08 -23.56 5.76
C PHE A 67 27.91 -24.39 6.75
N GLU A 68 28.04 -23.95 8.01
CA GLU A 68 28.91 -24.58 9.00
C GLU A 68 28.47 -26.01 9.38
N ASP A 69 27.17 -26.20 9.65
CA ASP A 69 26.60 -27.50 9.98
C ASP A 69 26.72 -28.48 8.81
N ILE A 70 26.52 -28.00 7.57
CA ILE A 70 26.65 -28.83 6.37
C ILE A 70 28.11 -29.25 6.18
N VAL A 71 29.06 -28.34 6.33
CA VAL A 71 30.50 -28.67 6.25
C VAL A 71 30.88 -29.68 7.35
N ALA A 72 30.45 -29.44 8.60
CA ALA A 72 30.74 -30.35 9.72
C ALA A 72 30.16 -31.75 9.51
N TYR A 73 28.97 -31.85 8.95
CA TYR A 73 28.34 -33.11 8.59
C TYR A 73 29.07 -33.82 7.44
N LEU A 74 29.37 -33.09 6.35
CA LEU A 74 30.01 -33.64 5.16
C LEU A 74 31.44 -34.13 5.42
N ARG A 75 32.22 -33.47 6.30
CA ARG A 75 33.57 -33.94 6.67
C ARG A 75 33.61 -35.40 7.15
N ASN A 76 32.54 -35.86 7.79
CA ASN A 76 32.45 -37.22 8.33
C ASN A 76 31.69 -38.18 7.39
N HIS A 77 31.29 -37.73 6.21
CA HIS A 77 30.41 -38.47 5.30
C HIS A 77 31.22 -39.30 4.27
N PRO A 78 30.85 -40.56 3.98
CA PRO A 78 31.63 -41.46 3.11
C PRO A 78 31.72 -41.02 1.64
N ALA A 79 30.83 -40.12 1.20
CA ALA A 79 30.82 -39.56 -0.16
C ALA A 79 31.91 -38.48 -0.40
N VAL A 80 32.56 -37.99 0.65
CA VAL A 80 33.58 -36.94 0.54
C VAL A 80 34.93 -37.57 0.20
N ILE A 81 35.54 -37.09 -0.88
CA ILE A 81 36.84 -37.60 -1.37
C ILE A 81 38.00 -36.88 -0.68
N GLU A 82 37.85 -35.57 -0.43
CA GLU A 82 38.90 -34.72 0.12
C GLU A 82 38.29 -33.76 1.15
N ASP A 83 38.80 -33.78 2.39
CA ASP A 83 38.50 -32.72 3.37
C ASP A 83 39.43 -31.53 3.13
N LEU A 84 38.84 -30.39 2.75
CA LEU A 84 39.58 -29.15 2.52
C LEU A 84 40.31 -28.65 3.76
N ASP A 85 39.83 -29.01 4.96
CA ASP A 85 40.33 -28.47 6.23
C ASP A 85 41.24 -29.42 7.01
N ALA A 86 41.49 -30.64 6.52
CA ALA A 86 42.22 -31.68 7.26
C ALA A 86 43.65 -31.24 7.68
N ASP A 87 44.34 -30.50 6.81
CA ASP A 87 45.74 -30.09 7.02
C ASP A 87 45.89 -28.71 7.71
N LEU A 88 44.80 -28.13 8.24
CA LEU A 88 44.87 -26.82 8.88
C LEU A 88 45.57 -26.92 10.25
N THR A 89 46.55 -26.04 10.47
CA THR A 89 47.19 -25.88 11.79
C THR A 89 46.19 -25.38 12.83
N SER A 90 46.45 -25.64 14.11
CA SER A 90 45.59 -25.18 15.22
C SER A 90 45.31 -23.66 15.15
N GLN A 91 46.33 -22.86 14.80
CA GLN A 91 46.18 -21.41 14.60
C GLN A 91 45.28 -21.07 13.40
N GLN A 92 45.45 -21.75 12.26
CA GLN A 92 44.56 -21.55 11.10
C GLN A 92 43.12 -21.99 11.38
N GLN A 93 42.90 -22.99 12.23
CA GLN A 93 41.56 -23.41 12.65
C GLN A 93 40.89 -22.35 13.54
N THR A 94 41.64 -21.70 14.44
CA THR A 94 41.12 -20.57 15.22
C THR A 94 40.83 -19.37 14.33
N ASP A 95 41.73 -19.05 13.41
CA ASP A 95 41.54 -17.95 12.46
C ASP A 95 40.34 -18.20 11.56
N LYS A 96 40.18 -19.44 11.05
CA LYS A 96 38.99 -19.84 10.30
C LYS A 96 37.70 -19.53 11.05
N THR A 97 37.58 -20.00 12.29
CA THR A 97 36.36 -19.80 13.09
C THR A 97 36.10 -18.31 13.34
N ALA A 98 37.15 -17.54 13.63
CA ALA A 98 37.05 -16.09 13.81
C ALA A 98 36.58 -15.38 12.53
N PHE A 99 37.18 -15.72 11.38
CA PHE A 99 36.84 -15.10 10.09
C PHE A 99 35.49 -15.54 9.53
N VAL A 100 35.01 -16.76 9.84
CA VAL A 100 33.63 -17.19 9.54
C VAL A 100 32.62 -16.29 10.25
N ALA A 101 32.75 -16.14 11.57
CA ALA A 101 31.87 -15.28 12.36
C ALA A 101 31.99 -13.79 11.95
N PHE A 102 33.21 -13.34 11.62
CA PHE A 102 33.45 -12.02 11.09
C PHE A 102 32.70 -11.78 9.77
N LEU A 103 32.86 -12.65 8.76
CA LEU A 103 32.18 -12.53 7.48
C LEU A 103 30.66 -12.48 7.64
N GLN A 104 30.08 -13.39 8.44
CA GLN A 104 28.64 -13.42 8.68
C GLN A 104 28.14 -12.13 9.34
N SER A 105 28.90 -11.55 10.27
CA SER A 105 28.50 -10.35 11.02
C SER A 105 28.73 -9.03 10.27
N THR A 106 29.82 -8.91 9.49
CA THR A 106 30.20 -7.65 8.82
C THR A 106 29.84 -7.61 7.34
N ALA A 107 29.88 -8.74 6.62
CA ALA A 107 29.54 -8.78 5.19
C ALA A 107 28.02 -8.80 4.96
N THR A 108 27.24 -9.46 5.83
CA THR A 108 25.78 -9.53 5.67
C THR A 108 25.12 -8.14 5.64
N PRO A 109 25.43 -7.20 6.57
CA PRO A 109 24.89 -5.84 6.50
C PRO A 109 25.29 -5.08 5.24
N LEU A 110 26.49 -5.30 4.70
CA LEU A 110 26.94 -4.66 3.46
C LEU A 110 26.18 -5.17 2.24
N ILE A 111 25.92 -6.47 2.17
CA ILE A 111 25.04 -7.07 1.14
C ILE A 111 23.62 -6.51 1.29
N ASP A 112 23.10 -6.45 2.51
CA ASP A 112 21.77 -5.90 2.82
C ASP A 112 21.66 -4.43 2.37
N LEU A 113 22.67 -3.61 2.65
CA LEU A 113 22.74 -2.20 2.21
C LEU A 113 22.74 -2.07 0.68
N SER A 114 23.55 -2.90 0.01
CA SER A 114 23.76 -2.85 -1.43
C SER A 114 22.55 -3.35 -2.23
N LEU A 115 22.02 -4.53 -1.90
CA LEU A 115 21.01 -5.22 -2.71
C LEU A 115 19.58 -4.96 -2.25
N PHE A 116 19.35 -4.61 -0.98
CA PHE A 116 17.98 -4.51 -0.42
C PHE A 116 17.61 -3.11 0.08
N VAL A 117 18.52 -2.39 0.74
CA VAL A 117 18.23 -1.05 1.31
C VAL A 117 18.30 0.04 0.26
N SER A 118 19.30 0.01 -0.63
CA SER A 118 19.35 0.94 -1.77
C SER A 118 18.15 0.70 -2.68
N ALA A 119 17.26 1.70 -2.75
CA ALA A 119 16.01 1.59 -3.49
C ALA A 119 16.26 1.40 -5.00
N GLU A 120 17.25 2.11 -5.54
CA GLU A 120 17.63 2.05 -6.95
C GLU A 120 18.15 0.65 -7.33
N ASN A 121 19.02 0.08 -6.50
CA ASN A 121 19.55 -1.27 -6.70
C ASN A 121 18.48 -2.35 -6.54
N TYR A 122 17.60 -2.20 -5.53
CA TYR A 122 16.56 -3.19 -5.28
C TYR A 122 15.51 -3.23 -6.39
N ASN A 123 15.00 -2.05 -6.80
CA ASN A 123 13.93 -1.97 -7.79
C ASN A 123 14.38 -2.42 -9.18
N THR A 124 15.64 -2.11 -9.55
CA THR A 124 16.17 -2.42 -10.90
C THR A 124 16.72 -3.84 -11.00
N THR A 125 17.54 -4.25 -10.03
CA THR A 125 18.38 -5.47 -10.14
C THR A 125 17.90 -6.60 -9.23
N THR A 126 17.66 -6.33 -7.93
CA THR A 126 17.36 -7.40 -6.97
C THR A 126 15.95 -7.95 -7.12
N SER A 127 14.95 -7.09 -7.30
CA SER A 127 13.53 -7.51 -7.44
C SER A 127 13.30 -8.31 -8.73
N SER A 128 13.94 -7.92 -9.83
CA SER A 128 13.90 -8.65 -11.10
C SER A 128 14.59 -10.02 -10.99
N ALA A 129 15.73 -10.11 -10.29
CA ALA A 129 16.41 -11.37 -10.02
C ALA A 129 15.54 -12.35 -9.21
N TYR A 130 14.82 -11.88 -8.17
CA TYR A 130 13.86 -12.70 -7.44
C TYR A 130 12.69 -13.17 -8.31
N THR A 131 12.21 -12.30 -9.20
CA THR A 131 11.11 -12.62 -10.12
C THR A 131 11.48 -13.76 -11.07
N ALA A 132 12.76 -13.88 -11.44
CA ALA A 132 13.26 -14.95 -12.31
C ALA A 132 13.33 -16.33 -11.63
N ILE A 133 13.51 -16.38 -10.31
CA ILE A 133 13.73 -17.63 -9.56
C ILE A 133 12.51 -18.09 -8.75
N LEU A 134 11.53 -17.21 -8.53
CA LEU A 134 10.36 -17.50 -7.71
C LEU A 134 9.09 -17.78 -8.53
N PRO A 135 8.18 -18.63 -8.04
CA PRO A 135 6.82 -18.67 -8.55
C PRO A 135 6.12 -17.31 -8.39
N TRP A 136 5.23 -16.97 -9.33
CA TRP A 136 4.55 -15.66 -9.38
C TRP A 136 3.92 -15.21 -8.05
N TYR A 137 3.38 -16.14 -7.26
CA TYR A 137 2.73 -15.82 -5.99
C TYR A 137 3.72 -15.45 -4.87
N ALA A 138 4.94 -16.00 -4.91
CA ALA A 138 5.97 -15.77 -3.89
C ALA A 138 6.66 -14.40 -4.07
N ASN A 139 6.56 -13.79 -5.26
CA ASN A 139 7.11 -12.46 -5.53
C ASN A 139 6.49 -11.35 -4.67
N TYR A 140 5.26 -11.54 -4.19
CA TYR A 140 4.58 -10.56 -3.33
C TYR A 140 4.88 -10.71 -1.85
N THR A 141 5.53 -11.80 -1.43
CA THR A 141 5.77 -12.09 0.00
C THR A 141 7.26 -12.20 0.32
N VAL A 142 8.03 -12.93 -0.48
CA VAL A 142 9.43 -13.24 -0.17
C VAL A 142 10.34 -12.02 -0.34
N PRO A 143 10.38 -11.33 -1.50
CA PRO A 143 11.26 -10.16 -1.68
C PRO A 143 10.93 -8.99 -0.73
N PRO A 144 9.65 -8.61 -0.48
CA PRO A 144 9.33 -7.56 0.48
C PRO A 144 9.75 -7.92 1.91
N ARG A 145 9.47 -9.15 2.36
CA ARG A 145 9.86 -9.61 3.70
C ARG A 145 11.37 -9.59 3.90
N ARG A 146 12.15 -9.98 2.89
CA ARG A 146 13.60 -9.93 2.94
C ARG A 146 14.12 -8.48 2.98
N ARG A 147 13.53 -7.59 2.20
CA ARG A 147 13.85 -6.15 2.25
C ARG A 147 13.58 -5.55 3.63
N ASP A 148 12.46 -5.90 4.27
CA ASP A 148 12.14 -5.43 5.61
C ASP A 148 13.12 -5.96 6.67
N LEU A 149 13.56 -7.22 6.57
CA LEU A 149 14.60 -7.78 7.45
C LEU A 149 15.95 -7.09 7.26
N ALA A 150 16.35 -6.82 6.01
CA ALA A 150 17.58 -6.09 5.68
C ALA A 150 17.55 -4.65 6.24
N ARG A 151 16.41 -3.95 6.10
CA ARG A 151 16.19 -2.63 6.72
C ARG A 151 16.28 -2.69 8.24
N ALA A 152 15.66 -3.70 8.87
CA ALA A 152 15.70 -3.84 10.33
C ALA A 152 17.14 -4.07 10.84
N ARG A 153 17.94 -4.88 10.12
CA ARG A 153 19.35 -5.13 10.48
C ARG A 153 20.22 -3.90 10.34
N THR A 154 20.04 -3.11 9.28
CA THR A 154 20.91 -1.96 8.94
C THR A 154 20.42 -0.63 9.51
N ALA A 155 19.25 -0.59 10.16
CA ALA A 155 18.63 0.63 10.71
C ALA A 155 19.55 1.43 11.64
N HIS A 156 20.39 0.74 12.43
CA HIS A 156 21.31 1.37 13.39
C HIS A 156 22.48 2.11 12.73
N MET A 157 22.75 1.87 11.44
CA MET A 157 23.88 2.48 10.72
C MET A 157 23.59 3.90 10.23
N GLY A 158 22.33 4.37 10.33
CA GLY A 158 21.96 5.75 10.00
C GLY A 158 22.14 6.11 8.53
N LEU A 159 22.01 5.13 7.63
CA LEU A 159 22.13 5.25 6.17
C LEU A 159 20.76 5.26 5.46
N SER A 160 19.73 5.80 6.12
CA SER A 160 18.37 5.89 5.56
C SER A 160 18.31 6.74 4.28
N SER A 161 19.31 7.59 4.03
CA SER A 161 19.45 8.36 2.78
C SER A 161 19.76 7.49 1.55
N LEU A 162 20.08 6.21 1.69
CA LEU A 162 20.17 5.27 0.56
C LEU A 162 18.80 4.78 0.08
N ASP A 163 17.78 4.93 0.93
CA ASP A 163 16.39 4.51 0.66
C ASP A 163 15.55 5.70 0.16
N VAL A 164 16.14 6.66 -0.58
CA VAL A 164 15.58 7.99 -0.95
C VAL A 164 14.35 7.96 -1.88
N ASP A 165 13.80 6.79 -2.20
CA ASP A 165 12.38 6.69 -2.57
C ASP A 165 11.44 7.05 -1.40
N SER A 166 11.96 7.12 -0.18
CA SER A 166 11.24 7.62 1.00
C SER A 166 11.13 9.15 1.04
N THR A 167 11.98 9.96 0.39
CA THR A 167 11.80 11.44 0.43
C THR A 167 10.73 11.99 -0.51
N ARG A 168 10.24 11.20 -1.47
CA ARG A 168 8.96 11.48 -2.14
C ARG A 168 7.74 11.08 -1.29
N GLN A 169 7.93 10.25 -0.26
CA GLN A 169 6.89 9.83 0.70
C GLN A 169 6.99 10.47 2.10
N GLU A 170 8.12 11.08 2.46
CA GLU A 170 8.40 11.71 3.76
C GLU A 170 7.90 13.16 3.87
N GLY A 171 6.99 13.57 2.97
CA GLY A 171 6.01 14.62 3.28
C GLY A 171 4.94 14.14 4.28
N PHE A 172 5.02 12.89 4.76
CA PHE A 172 3.98 12.27 5.58
C PHE A 172 4.50 11.63 6.88
N ALA A 173 4.96 12.45 7.83
CA ALA A 173 4.98 12.08 9.25
C ALA A 173 4.44 13.21 10.15
N PRO A 174 3.60 12.92 11.15
CA PRO A 174 2.73 13.90 11.81
C PRO A 174 3.43 14.63 12.96
N GLY A 175 3.40 15.98 12.91
CA GLY A 175 3.55 16.82 14.10
C GLY A 175 4.99 17.13 14.54
N ARG A 176 5.71 17.96 13.79
CA ARG A 176 6.73 18.86 14.35
C ARG A 176 7.01 20.04 13.41
N GLY A 177 6.48 21.21 13.79
CA GLY A 177 7.02 22.54 13.44
C GLY A 177 6.98 22.99 11.98
N MET A 178 5.83 23.44 11.47
CA MET A 178 5.75 24.25 10.23
C MET A 178 4.79 25.45 10.31
N ALA A 179 4.18 25.74 11.46
CA ALA A 179 3.19 26.81 11.56
C ALA A 179 3.79 28.21 11.82
N SER A 180 4.97 28.31 12.45
CA SER A 180 5.56 29.63 12.77
C SER A 180 6.27 30.25 11.57
N SER A 181 6.90 29.44 10.71
CA SER A 181 7.67 29.92 9.55
C SER A 181 6.75 30.43 8.42
N GLU A 182 5.63 29.76 8.18
CA GLU A 182 4.66 30.18 7.14
C GLU A 182 3.86 31.41 7.57
N TYR A 183 3.53 31.54 8.86
CA TYR A 183 2.84 32.70 9.41
C TYR A 183 3.69 33.98 9.33
N GLU A 184 5.00 33.89 9.59
CA GLU A 184 5.92 35.02 9.43
C GLU A 184 6.19 35.36 7.95
N ALA A 185 6.21 34.36 7.07
CA ALA A 185 6.32 34.56 5.63
C ALA A 185 5.07 35.26 5.05
N ALA A 186 3.88 34.86 5.50
CA ALA A 186 2.61 35.49 5.11
C ALA A 186 2.48 36.94 5.61
N LYS A 187 2.96 37.23 6.83
CA LYS A 187 2.99 38.60 7.37
C LYS A 187 3.92 39.53 6.57
N ARG A 188 5.04 38.99 6.09
CA ARG A 188 6.02 39.70 5.25
C ARG A 188 5.51 39.90 3.82
N ALA A 189 4.73 38.97 3.28
CA ALA A 189 4.05 39.09 1.99
C ALA A 189 2.86 40.08 2.02
N ALA A 190 2.26 40.31 3.19
CA ALA A 190 1.11 41.21 3.37
C ALA A 190 1.48 42.67 3.70
N GLY A 191 2.77 43.04 3.71
CA GLY A 191 3.22 44.44 3.84
C GLY A 191 3.05 45.08 5.22
N LEU A 192 2.85 44.29 6.28
CA LEU A 192 2.72 44.79 7.66
C LEU A 192 4.11 45.00 8.32
N PRO A 193 4.37 46.12 9.03
CA PRO A 193 5.67 46.38 9.64
C PRO A 193 5.95 45.41 10.80
N THR A 194 7.14 44.80 10.80
CA THR A 194 7.64 43.94 11.88
C THR A 194 8.75 44.66 12.65
N ASP A 195 8.50 45.00 13.92
CA ASP A 195 9.51 45.61 14.79
C ASP A 195 10.61 44.61 15.17
N ARG A 196 11.80 44.74 14.54
CA ARG A 196 13.14 44.54 15.14
C ARG A 196 14.27 44.74 14.10
N PRO A 197 15.42 45.34 14.47
CA PRO A 197 16.47 45.69 13.51
C PRO A 197 17.49 44.55 13.27
N ALA A 198 17.94 44.46 12.00
CA ALA A 198 19.20 43.97 11.39
C ALA A 198 19.97 42.77 12.02
N GLY A 199 20.57 41.81 11.30
CA GLY A 199 20.86 41.54 9.87
C GLY A 199 21.26 40.05 9.78
N ALA A 200 21.49 39.37 8.66
CA ALA A 200 21.94 39.74 7.33
C ALA A 200 21.47 38.67 6.32
N MET A 201 21.30 39.11 5.07
CA MET A 201 21.27 38.36 3.79
C MET A 201 20.79 36.90 3.77
N ARG A 202 19.73 36.65 2.99
CA ARG A 202 19.83 35.73 1.84
C ARG A 202 18.68 35.97 0.85
N MET A 203 19.03 36.71 -0.19
CA MET A 203 18.28 36.85 -1.43
C MET A 203 18.21 35.49 -2.14
N GLY A 204 17.08 35.22 -2.79
CA GLY A 204 16.76 33.91 -3.35
C GLY A 204 17.65 33.45 -4.49
N ARG A 205 17.51 32.15 -4.81
CA ARG A 205 17.84 31.63 -6.13
C ARG A 205 17.04 30.35 -6.39
N GLY A 206 16.01 30.50 -7.24
CA GLY A 206 15.51 29.37 -8.01
C GLY A 206 16.59 28.84 -8.96
N LYS A 207 16.33 27.68 -9.58
CA LYS A 207 17.03 27.12 -10.74
C LYS A 207 18.51 27.51 -10.86
N GLY A 208 19.37 26.68 -10.30
CA GLY A 208 20.80 26.73 -10.49
C GLY A 208 21.38 25.35 -10.25
N ILE A 209 22.52 25.08 -10.89
CA ILE A 209 23.24 23.79 -10.99
C ILE A 209 23.84 23.36 -9.63
N GLY A 210 23.24 23.80 -8.52
CA GLY A 210 23.61 23.54 -7.13
C GLY A 210 22.66 22.59 -6.38
N GLY A 211 21.56 22.12 -7.00
CA GLY A 211 20.79 20.98 -6.48
C GLY A 211 21.51 19.63 -6.63
N PHE A 212 22.66 19.63 -7.33
CA PHE A 212 23.51 18.47 -7.58
C PHE A 212 24.54 18.21 -6.45
N LEU A 213 24.59 19.08 -5.44
CA LEU A 213 25.40 18.87 -4.24
C LEU A 213 24.48 18.67 -3.03
N SER A 214 23.69 17.60 -3.08
CA SER A 214 23.04 17.08 -1.88
C SER A 214 24.12 16.56 -0.93
N THR A 215 24.44 17.37 0.08
CA THR A 215 25.30 17.01 1.22
C THR A 215 24.95 15.67 1.93
N PRO A 216 23.75 15.05 1.83
CA PRO A 216 23.53 13.69 2.37
C PRO A 216 24.09 12.52 1.52
N VAL A 217 24.27 12.66 0.20
CA VAL A 217 24.74 11.54 -0.65
C VAL A 217 26.24 11.29 -0.46
N TYR A 218 27.04 12.36 -0.42
CA TYR A 218 28.47 12.25 -0.14
C TYR A 218 28.75 11.76 1.29
N ALA A 219 27.97 12.22 2.29
CA ALA A 219 28.10 11.76 3.67
C ALA A 219 27.76 10.28 3.84
N ALA A 220 26.72 9.79 3.13
CA ALA A 220 26.42 8.36 3.06
C ALA A 220 27.56 7.60 2.39
N ARG A 221 28.11 8.12 1.28
CA ARG A 221 29.24 7.50 0.57
C ARG A 221 30.49 7.38 1.43
N PHE A 222 30.85 8.40 2.22
CA PHE A 222 31.98 8.30 3.17
C PHE A 222 31.78 7.22 4.23
N ARG A 223 30.55 7.07 4.76
CA ARG A 223 30.22 6.02 5.72
C ARG A 223 30.22 4.63 5.09
N LEU A 224 29.69 4.51 3.88
CA LEU A 224 29.73 3.29 3.08
C LEU A 224 31.17 2.86 2.77
N ASP A 225 32.04 3.82 2.43
CA ASP A 225 33.47 3.59 2.24
C ASP A 225 34.12 3.07 3.54
N ALA A 226 33.78 3.65 4.70
CA ALA A 226 34.29 3.21 5.99
C ALA A 226 33.85 1.78 6.33
N LEU A 227 32.56 1.45 6.16
CA LEU A 227 32.03 0.10 6.38
C LEU A 227 32.61 -0.92 5.39
N SER A 228 32.84 -0.52 4.14
CA SER A 228 33.53 -1.37 3.16
C SER A 228 34.93 -1.72 3.63
N ASN A 229 35.68 -0.71 4.08
CA ASN A 229 37.05 -0.91 4.54
C ASN A 229 37.09 -1.80 5.80
N GLU A 230 36.13 -1.65 6.71
CA GLU A 230 36.01 -2.50 7.90
C GLU A 230 35.95 -4.00 7.56
N LEU A 231 35.26 -4.38 6.47
CA LEU A 231 35.24 -5.76 5.97
C LEU A 231 36.49 -6.10 5.14
N LEU A 232 36.84 -5.25 4.18
CA LEU A 232 37.79 -5.60 3.12
C LEU A 232 39.25 -5.51 3.56
N GLU A 233 39.58 -4.64 4.50
CA GLU A 233 40.94 -4.45 5.00
C GLU A 233 41.45 -5.67 5.78
N PRO A 234 40.73 -6.24 6.76
CA PRO A 234 41.16 -7.48 7.44
C PRO A 234 41.26 -8.69 6.49
N LEU A 235 40.41 -8.77 5.46
CA LEU A 235 40.48 -9.83 4.46
C LEU A 235 41.68 -9.67 3.51
N ALA A 236 42.01 -8.43 3.15
CA ALA A 236 43.19 -8.12 2.35
C ALA A 236 44.49 -8.35 3.15
N GLU A 237 44.47 -8.01 4.44
CA GLU A 237 45.55 -8.35 5.37
C GLU A 237 45.70 -9.86 5.52
N LEU A 238 44.61 -10.62 5.70
CA LEU A 238 44.71 -12.09 5.80
C LEU A 238 45.26 -12.72 4.51
N LEU A 239 44.85 -12.21 3.35
CA LEU A 239 45.31 -12.67 2.03
C LEU A 239 46.80 -12.35 1.80
N GLU A 240 47.32 -11.25 2.34
CA GLU A 240 48.69 -10.73 2.13
C GLU A 240 49.20 -10.93 0.69
N LYS A 241 50.11 -11.89 0.49
CA LYS A 241 50.69 -12.30 -0.81
C LYS A 241 50.27 -13.69 -1.25
N LYS A 242 49.41 -14.36 -0.47
CA LYS A 242 48.98 -15.73 -0.70
C LYS A 242 47.89 -15.79 -1.77
N PRO A 243 47.77 -16.91 -2.49
CA PRO A 243 46.65 -17.15 -3.38
C PRO A 243 45.32 -17.45 -2.64
N TYR A 244 45.35 -18.00 -1.43
CA TYR A 244 44.14 -18.26 -0.64
C TYR A 244 44.26 -17.59 0.73
N LEU A 245 43.15 -17.43 1.45
CA LEU A 245 43.13 -16.67 2.70
C LEU A 245 44.05 -17.31 3.77
N LEU A 246 43.92 -18.62 3.99
CA LEU A 246 44.69 -19.31 5.03
C LEU A 246 45.94 -20.01 4.49
N ARG A 247 45.97 -20.36 3.20
CA ARG A 247 46.96 -21.26 2.59
C ARG A 247 47.50 -20.75 1.25
N GLU A 248 48.59 -21.37 0.79
CA GLU A 248 49.24 -21.04 -0.48
C GLU A 248 49.00 -22.08 -1.59
N ASP A 249 48.55 -23.27 -1.24
CA ASP A 249 48.47 -24.44 -2.12
C ASP A 249 47.04 -24.73 -2.61
N LYS A 250 46.08 -24.84 -1.68
CA LYS A 250 44.67 -25.20 -1.96
C LYS A 250 43.65 -24.36 -1.18
N PRO A 251 42.45 -24.11 -1.75
CA PRO A 251 41.37 -23.40 -1.07
C PRO A 251 40.87 -24.18 0.15
N SER A 252 40.53 -23.47 1.22
CA SER A 252 39.93 -23.99 2.45
C SER A 252 38.41 -23.79 2.44
N SER A 253 37.70 -24.35 3.43
CA SER A 253 36.27 -24.05 3.58
C SER A 253 35.99 -22.56 3.83
N LEU A 254 36.93 -21.83 4.45
CA LEU A 254 36.84 -20.37 4.61
C LEU A 254 36.84 -19.66 3.25
N ASP A 255 37.66 -20.12 2.31
CA ASP A 255 37.72 -19.52 0.96
C ASP A 255 36.40 -19.71 0.20
N CYS A 256 35.71 -20.84 0.39
CA CYS A 256 34.37 -21.05 -0.15
C CYS A 256 33.35 -20.06 0.45
N LEU A 257 33.38 -19.85 1.76
CA LEU A 257 32.48 -18.91 2.45
C LEU A 257 32.77 -17.46 2.05
N ALA A 258 34.04 -17.05 2.11
CA ALA A 258 34.48 -15.72 1.71
C ALA A 258 34.13 -15.45 0.25
N PHE A 259 34.29 -16.44 -0.64
CA PHE A 259 33.84 -16.32 -2.02
C PHE A 259 32.34 -16.05 -2.12
N GLY A 260 31.49 -16.78 -1.39
CA GLY A 260 30.03 -16.58 -1.41
C GLY A 260 29.61 -15.14 -1.07
N TYR A 261 30.18 -14.57 0.00
CA TYR A 261 29.91 -13.18 0.39
C TYR A 261 30.51 -12.17 -0.59
N LEU A 262 31.79 -12.30 -0.94
CA LEU A 262 32.49 -11.35 -1.80
C LEU A 262 31.96 -11.39 -3.25
N ALA A 263 31.50 -12.54 -3.72
CA ALA A 263 30.89 -12.69 -5.05
C ALA A 263 29.63 -11.83 -5.18
N LEU A 264 28.76 -11.81 -4.16
CA LEU A 264 27.56 -10.96 -4.15
C LEU A 264 27.86 -9.47 -3.99
N LEU A 265 29.03 -9.10 -3.44
CA LEU A 265 29.46 -7.70 -3.40
C LEU A 265 30.07 -7.23 -4.74
N TYR A 266 30.54 -8.17 -5.57
CA TYR A 266 31.37 -7.87 -6.74
C TYR A 266 30.69 -8.10 -8.10
N PHE A 267 29.96 -9.20 -8.27
CA PHE A 267 29.39 -9.59 -9.56
C PHE A 267 28.05 -8.93 -9.92
N PRO A 268 27.12 -8.64 -8.99
CA PRO A 268 25.85 -8.02 -9.36
C PRO A 268 26.01 -6.70 -10.12
N GLU A 269 25.30 -6.59 -11.24
CA GLU A 269 25.25 -5.38 -12.05
C GLU A 269 24.16 -4.46 -11.49
N VAL A 270 24.55 -3.63 -10.52
CA VAL A 270 23.68 -2.70 -9.84
C VAL A 270 23.96 -1.25 -10.29
N PRO A 271 22.94 -0.38 -10.38
CA PRO A 271 23.12 1.04 -10.72
C PRO A 271 24.11 1.77 -9.81
N GLN A 272 24.03 1.54 -8.50
CA GLN A 272 24.96 2.11 -7.51
C GLN A 272 26.03 1.07 -7.14
N ALA A 273 27.08 0.96 -7.96
CA ALA A 273 28.13 -0.07 -7.85
C ALA A 273 29.31 0.28 -6.92
N TRP A 274 29.08 1.04 -5.84
CA TRP A 274 30.14 1.56 -4.96
C TRP A 274 31.04 0.48 -4.33
N LEU A 275 30.50 -0.69 -3.99
CA LEU A 275 31.28 -1.83 -3.45
C LEU A 275 32.19 -2.43 -4.51
N LYS A 276 31.66 -2.67 -5.72
CA LYS A 276 32.43 -3.17 -6.86
C LYS A 276 33.55 -2.21 -7.22
N GLU A 277 33.24 -0.91 -7.29
CA GLU A 277 34.23 0.15 -7.50
C GLU A 277 35.33 0.11 -6.43
N THR A 278 34.94 0.05 -5.15
CA THR A 278 35.90 0.02 -4.02
C THR A 278 36.81 -1.20 -4.05
N ILE A 279 36.27 -2.39 -4.32
CA ILE A 279 37.04 -3.63 -4.45
C ILE A 279 38.03 -3.53 -5.63
N GLN A 280 37.61 -2.95 -6.76
CA GLN A 280 38.48 -2.80 -7.93
C GLN A 280 39.58 -1.76 -7.73
N THR A 281 39.27 -0.62 -7.11
CA THR A 281 40.20 0.50 -6.99
C THR A 281 41.13 0.36 -5.77
N LYS A 282 40.59 0.00 -4.60
CA LYS A 282 41.35 -0.05 -3.34
C LYS A 282 41.94 -1.43 -3.05
N PHE A 283 41.27 -2.51 -3.48
CA PHE A 283 41.66 -3.89 -3.14
C PHE A 283 41.83 -4.81 -4.38
N PRO A 284 42.69 -4.46 -5.37
CA PRO A 284 42.80 -5.18 -6.63
C PRO A 284 43.23 -6.65 -6.48
N ARG A 285 43.98 -6.98 -5.42
CA ARG A 285 44.41 -8.36 -5.13
C ARG A 285 43.23 -9.23 -4.72
N LEU A 286 42.32 -8.68 -3.91
CA LEU A 286 41.09 -9.36 -3.54
C LEU A 286 40.19 -9.54 -4.76
N ALA A 287 40.09 -8.53 -5.63
CA ALA A 287 39.38 -8.65 -6.91
C ALA A 287 39.96 -9.76 -7.80
N SER A 288 41.29 -9.93 -7.83
CA SER A 288 41.94 -11.05 -8.54
C SER A 288 41.63 -12.39 -7.87
N CYS A 289 41.61 -12.44 -6.54
CA CYS A 289 41.26 -13.65 -5.78
C CYS A 289 39.83 -14.09 -6.09
N ILE A 290 38.85 -13.17 -6.04
CA ILE A 290 37.44 -13.45 -6.36
C ILE A 290 37.29 -14.03 -7.77
N ARG A 291 37.95 -13.43 -8.78
CA ARG A 291 37.91 -13.95 -10.16
C ARG A 291 38.56 -15.32 -10.30
N ARG A 292 39.68 -15.57 -9.61
CA ARG A 292 40.35 -16.87 -9.60
C ARG A 292 39.44 -17.93 -8.98
N LEU A 293 38.90 -17.67 -7.78
CA LEU A 293 37.99 -18.60 -7.10
C LEU A 293 36.75 -18.89 -7.95
N ARG A 294 36.20 -17.90 -8.66
CA ARG A 294 35.12 -18.14 -9.63
C ARG A 294 35.54 -19.08 -10.75
N THR A 295 36.76 -18.94 -11.28
CA THR A 295 37.28 -19.80 -12.33
C THR A 295 37.54 -21.21 -11.82
N GLU A 296 38.06 -21.35 -10.60
CA GLU A 296 38.37 -22.63 -9.98
C GLU A 296 37.10 -23.40 -9.58
N PHE A 297 36.09 -22.72 -9.02
CA PHE A 297 34.85 -23.36 -8.58
C PHE A 297 33.82 -23.56 -9.71
N PHE A 298 33.74 -22.63 -10.66
CA PHE A 298 32.66 -22.58 -11.67
C PHE A 298 33.14 -22.33 -13.11
N THR A 299 34.43 -22.50 -13.39
CA THR A 299 35.02 -22.39 -14.75
C THR A 299 34.70 -21.09 -15.51
N ASN A 300 34.36 -20.02 -14.79
CA ASN A 300 34.08 -18.68 -15.30
C ASN A 300 32.88 -18.57 -16.26
N GLU A 301 31.94 -19.52 -16.22
CA GLU A 301 30.70 -19.44 -16.99
C GLU A 301 29.61 -18.65 -16.21
N ASP A 302 28.71 -17.99 -16.92
CA ASP A 302 27.56 -17.29 -16.34
C ASP A 302 26.39 -18.26 -16.17
N ILE A 303 26.04 -18.55 -14.92
CA ILE A 303 24.94 -19.48 -14.59
C ILE A 303 23.61 -18.75 -14.74
N ARG A 304 22.73 -19.24 -15.62
CA ARG A 304 21.44 -18.59 -15.90
C ARG A 304 20.31 -19.25 -15.11
N PRO A 305 19.24 -18.51 -14.76
CA PRO A 305 18.06 -19.09 -14.11
C PRO A 305 17.40 -20.23 -14.91
N ALA A 306 17.50 -20.19 -16.24
CA ALA A 306 17.01 -21.23 -17.14
C ALA A 306 17.70 -22.59 -16.93
N ASP A 307 18.94 -22.59 -16.45
CA ASP A 307 19.71 -23.82 -16.21
C ASP A 307 19.23 -24.56 -14.95
N ALA A 308 18.62 -23.83 -14.00
CA ALA A 308 18.03 -24.39 -12.78
C ALA A 308 16.50 -24.62 -12.92
N CYS A 309 15.82 -23.83 -13.75
CA CYS A 309 14.40 -23.94 -14.03
C CYS A 309 14.19 -24.65 -15.38
N CYS A 310 14.18 -25.98 -15.40
CA CYS A 310 13.69 -26.71 -16.56
C CYS A 310 12.17 -26.46 -16.72
N VAL A 311 11.81 -25.35 -17.37
CA VAL A 311 10.46 -25.11 -17.86
C VAL A 311 10.26 -26.06 -19.03
N SER A 312 9.38 -27.03 -18.80
CA SER A 312 8.62 -27.82 -19.79
C SER A 312 9.15 -27.80 -21.23
N ASN A 313 9.69 -28.95 -21.66
CA ASN A 313 10.05 -29.31 -23.05
C ASN A 313 11.27 -28.60 -23.64
N ALA A 314 12.46 -29.08 -23.33
CA ALA A 314 13.59 -29.04 -24.26
C ALA A 314 14.42 -30.32 -24.12
N ALA A 315 14.76 -30.91 -25.25
CA ALA A 315 15.53 -32.15 -25.35
C ALA A 315 16.84 -32.06 -24.56
N ILE A 316 17.21 -33.19 -23.95
CA ILE A 316 18.54 -33.43 -23.38
C ILE A 316 19.56 -33.19 -24.49
N HIS A 317 20.18 -32.01 -24.50
CA HIS A 317 21.43 -31.83 -25.20
C HIS A 317 22.53 -32.20 -24.22
N GLU A 318 23.03 -33.43 -24.34
CA GLU A 318 24.36 -33.81 -23.87
C GLU A 318 25.37 -32.82 -24.43
N LYS A 319 25.87 -31.92 -23.59
CA LYS A 319 27.12 -31.22 -23.81
C LYS A 319 27.95 -31.37 -22.55
N ASP A 320 29.03 -32.13 -22.68
CA ASP A 320 30.09 -32.31 -21.68
C ASP A 320 30.72 -30.95 -21.35
N GLY A 321 30.18 -30.29 -20.33
CA GLY A 321 30.72 -29.12 -19.66
C GLY A 321 30.48 -29.27 -18.15
N PRO A 322 31.15 -28.50 -17.28
CA PRO A 322 31.03 -28.63 -15.84
C PRO A 322 29.73 -28.00 -15.31
N TYR A 323 28.59 -28.43 -15.82
CA TYR A 323 27.28 -28.02 -15.32
C TYR A 323 27.06 -28.59 -13.91
N LEU A 324 26.61 -27.73 -13.00
CA LEU A 324 26.16 -28.13 -11.67
C LEU A 324 25.04 -29.18 -11.81
N PRO A 325 24.94 -30.17 -10.90
CA PRO A 325 23.99 -31.28 -11.01
C PRO A 325 22.55 -30.86 -10.65
N TRP A 326 21.98 -29.92 -11.40
CA TRP A 326 20.61 -29.43 -11.19
C TRP A 326 19.58 -30.54 -11.46
N GLN A 327 18.65 -30.72 -10.54
CA GLN A 327 17.51 -31.63 -10.71
C GLN A 327 16.21 -30.86 -11.02
N PRO A 328 15.45 -31.27 -12.05
CA PRO A 328 14.17 -30.66 -12.37
C PRO A 328 13.14 -30.97 -11.27
N ARG A 329 12.50 -29.91 -10.74
CA ARG A 329 11.50 -30.05 -9.69
C ARG A 329 10.11 -30.28 -10.27
N THR A 330 9.61 -31.52 -10.25
CA THR A 330 8.20 -31.82 -10.54
C THR A 330 7.33 -31.43 -9.34
N GLN A 331 6.85 -30.19 -9.28
CA GLN A 331 5.82 -29.81 -8.30
C GLN A 331 4.43 -29.99 -8.89
N SER A 332 3.58 -30.77 -8.22
CA SER A 332 2.16 -30.86 -8.57
C SER A 332 1.45 -29.53 -8.34
N PHE A 333 0.45 -29.23 -9.18
CA PHE A 333 -0.39 -28.04 -9.06
C PHE A 333 -1.03 -27.90 -7.67
N THR A 334 -1.38 -29.02 -7.03
CA THR A 334 -1.97 -29.06 -5.67
C THR A 334 -1.03 -28.55 -4.60
N PHE A 335 0.27 -28.84 -4.70
CA PHE A 335 1.28 -28.34 -3.76
C PHE A 335 1.46 -26.82 -3.88
N ARG A 336 1.40 -26.26 -5.10
CA ARG A 336 1.47 -24.80 -5.33
C ARG A 336 0.27 -24.05 -4.75
N ALA A 337 -0.94 -24.58 -4.95
CA ALA A 337 -2.16 -23.97 -4.40
C ALA A 337 -2.17 -23.99 -2.86
N LEU A 338 -1.72 -25.09 -2.25
CA LEU A 338 -1.63 -25.23 -0.80
C LEU A 338 -0.55 -24.32 -0.20
N ALA A 339 0.64 -24.24 -0.81
CA ALA A 339 1.72 -23.36 -0.38
C ALA A 339 1.31 -21.88 -0.46
N ALA A 340 0.64 -21.46 -1.55
CA ALA A 340 0.11 -20.11 -1.68
C ALA A 340 -0.93 -19.79 -0.60
N SER A 341 -1.85 -20.72 -0.30
CA SER A 341 -2.85 -20.53 0.77
C SER A 341 -2.21 -20.38 2.16
N ARG A 342 -1.14 -21.13 2.45
CA ARG A 342 -0.43 -21.11 3.74
C ARG A 342 0.35 -19.81 3.93
N GLU A 343 1.03 -19.33 2.89
CA GLU A 343 1.75 -18.04 2.91
C GLU A 343 0.78 -16.85 3.07
N ILE A 344 -0.36 -16.88 2.37
CA ILE A 344 -1.39 -15.85 2.50
C ILE A 344 -1.99 -15.87 3.92
N LEU A 345 -2.28 -17.05 4.47
CA LEU A 345 -2.83 -17.21 5.82
C LEU A 345 -1.83 -16.78 6.91
N GLY A 346 -0.53 -17.03 6.71
CA GLY A 346 0.56 -16.65 7.61
C GLY A 346 0.84 -15.14 7.71
N ASN A 347 0.29 -14.34 6.78
CA ASN A 347 0.43 -12.88 6.74
C ASN A 347 -0.85 -12.13 7.21
N ILE A 348 -1.89 -12.85 7.64
CA ILE A 348 -3.09 -12.26 8.24
C ILE A 348 -2.80 -11.86 9.71
N PRO A 349 -2.98 -10.57 10.10
CA PRO A 349 -2.82 -10.15 11.49
C PRO A 349 -3.74 -10.95 12.44
N MET A 350 -3.21 -11.41 13.57
CA MET A 350 -3.82 -12.35 14.56
C MET A 350 -3.80 -13.84 14.22
N ILE A 351 -3.69 -14.24 12.95
CA ILE A 351 -3.48 -15.66 12.58
C ILE A 351 -1.98 -15.98 12.52
N SER A 352 -1.16 -15.00 12.15
CA SER A 352 0.31 -15.13 12.14
C SER A 352 0.91 -15.45 13.52
N SER A 353 0.30 -15.01 14.63
CA SER A 353 0.74 -15.34 15.99
C SER A 353 0.39 -16.76 16.40
N ILE A 354 -0.58 -17.40 15.75
CA ILE A 354 -1.00 -18.79 16.00
C ILE A 354 -0.23 -19.73 15.05
N VAL A 355 -0.14 -19.38 13.77
CA VAL A 355 0.57 -20.18 12.75
C VAL A 355 2.09 -20.13 12.91
N ARG A 356 2.67 -19.04 13.42
CA ARG A 356 4.12 -18.95 13.71
C ARG A 356 4.52 -19.45 15.10
N ARG A 357 3.57 -19.71 16.01
CA ARG A 357 3.87 -20.23 17.37
C ARG A 357 4.00 -21.76 17.42
N THR A 358 3.61 -22.49 16.39
CA THR A 358 3.53 -23.95 16.44
C THR A 358 4.57 -24.63 15.56
N ILE A 359 5.86 -24.43 15.83
CA ILE A 359 6.91 -25.41 15.49
C ILE A 359 7.95 -25.42 16.63
N ILE A 360 7.52 -25.89 17.80
CA ILE A 360 8.36 -26.74 18.65
C ILE A 360 7.52 -28.00 18.81
N THR A 361 7.75 -29.00 17.96
CA THR A 361 7.19 -30.34 18.18
C THR A 361 8.19 -31.09 19.04
N ASP A 362 7.94 -31.07 20.34
CA ASP A 362 8.41 -32.10 21.23
C ASP A 362 7.70 -33.40 20.83
N SER A 363 8.47 -34.47 20.64
CA SER A 363 7.95 -35.77 20.27
C SER A 363 7.33 -36.42 21.49
N ASP A 364 6.01 -36.59 21.53
CA ASP A 364 5.41 -37.72 22.24
C ASP A 364 3.96 -38.02 21.86
N THR A 365 3.57 -39.22 22.26
CA THR A 365 2.57 -40.15 21.71
C THR A 365 1.09 -39.90 22.10
N THR A 366 0.21 -40.53 21.31
CA THR A 366 -1.18 -41.02 21.60
C THR A 366 -2.45 -40.21 21.24
N ALA A 367 -3.28 -40.88 20.42
CA ALA A 367 -4.74 -41.07 20.47
C ALA A 367 -5.77 -39.91 20.29
N ALA A 368 -6.53 -40.05 19.18
CA ALA A 368 -8.00 -39.98 19.02
C ALA A 368 -8.82 -38.74 19.49
N ALA A 369 -9.57 -38.14 18.54
CA ALA A 369 -11.05 -38.15 18.51
C ALA A 369 -11.62 -37.29 17.35
N LYS A 370 -12.64 -37.84 16.67
CA LYS A 370 -13.52 -37.17 15.68
C LYS A 370 -14.50 -36.23 16.39
N ILE A 371 -14.75 -35.02 15.87
CA ILE A 371 -16.08 -34.37 15.90
C ILE A 371 -16.27 -33.52 14.62
N SER A 372 -17.40 -33.78 13.94
CA SER A 372 -17.97 -33.01 12.83
C SER A 372 -18.98 -31.97 13.33
N HIS A 373 -19.07 -30.80 12.68
CA HIS A 373 -20.29 -29.97 12.62
C HIS A 373 -20.25 -29.00 11.43
N THR A 374 -21.45 -28.61 11.02
CA THR A 374 -21.91 -28.28 9.67
C THR A 374 -22.19 -26.78 9.47
N SER A 375 -22.17 -26.38 8.19
CA SER A 375 -23.01 -25.36 7.50
C SER A 375 -22.93 -23.86 7.84
N LEU A 376 -22.75 -23.03 6.79
CA LEU A 376 -23.19 -21.63 6.69
C LEU A 376 -23.62 -21.28 5.23
N PRO A 377 -24.48 -20.26 5.01
CA PRO A 377 -25.49 -20.25 3.95
C PRO A 377 -25.21 -19.35 2.72
N MET A 378 -25.96 -19.63 1.65
CA MET A 378 -26.07 -18.88 0.39
C MET A 378 -26.62 -17.45 0.56
N ARG A 379 -26.10 -16.50 -0.23
CA ARG A 379 -26.59 -15.12 -0.33
C ARG A 379 -27.12 -14.86 -1.75
N GLN A 380 -28.43 -14.62 -1.89
CA GLN A 380 -29.11 -14.30 -3.16
C GLN A 380 -28.78 -12.86 -3.64
N SER A 381 -28.66 -12.70 -4.96
CA SER A 381 -28.44 -11.44 -5.68
C SER A 381 -29.74 -10.64 -5.87
N ARG A 382 -29.63 -9.31 -5.77
CA ARG A 382 -30.74 -8.34 -5.95
C ARG A 382 -31.13 -8.26 -7.43
N ALA A 383 -32.42 -8.07 -7.74
CA ALA A 383 -32.92 -7.95 -9.11
C ALA A 383 -32.27 -6.79 -9.88
N PRO A 384 -31.97 -6.95 -11.19
CA PRO A 384 -31.25 -5.96 -11.97
C PRO A 384 -32.09 -4.70 -12.24
N THR A 385 -31.43 -3.54 -12.23
CA THR A 385 -32.03 -2.22 -12.50
C THR A 385 -32.25 -2.02 -14.01
N ALA A 386 -33.20 -1.17 -14.43
CA ALA A 386 -33.51 -0.91 -15.85
C ALA A 386 -32.30 -0.58 -16.74
N SER A 387 -31.27 0.09 -16.19
CA SER A 387 -30.00 0.36 -16.87
C SER A 387 -29.13 -0.89 -17.09
N GLN A 388 -29.23 -1.90 -16.20
CA GLN A 388 -28.51 -3.17 -16.31
C GLN A 388 -29.15 -4.13 -17.32
N ILE A 389 -30.40 -3.85 -17.72
CA ILE A 389 -31.08 -4.56 -18.82
C ILE A 389 -30.66 -3.96 -20.17
N GLN A 390 -30.51 -2.63 -20.24
CA GLN A 390 -30.11 -1.95 -21.47
C GLN A 390 -28.60 -2.11 -21.78
N ASN A 391 -27.75 -2.17 -20.76
CA ASN A 391 -26.32 -2.43 -20.89
C ASN A 391 -25.90 -3.52 -19.89
N PRO A 392 -25.55 -4.74 -20.33
CA PRO A 392 -25.13 -5.81 -19.43
C PRO A 392 -23.88 -5.37 -18.63
N PRO A 393 -23.77 -5.74 -17.35
CA PRO A 393 -22.64 -5.32 -16.54
C PRO A 393 -21.32 -5.84 -17.15
N PRO A 394 -20.30 -4.97 -17.34
CA PRO A 394 -18.99 -5.41 -17.81
C PRO A 394 -18.37 -6.40 -16.81
N PRO A 395 -17.41 -7.23 -17.26
CA PRO A 395 -16.67 -8.11 -16.36
C PRO A 395 -16.09 -7.31 -15.20
N THR A 396 -16.10 -7.89 -14.00
CA THR A 396 -15.55 -7.24 -12.82
C THR A 396 -14.10 -6.85 -13.07
N SER A 397 -13.75 -5.59 -12.77
CA SER A 397 -12.40 -5.05 -13.01
C SER A 397 -11.33 -6.02 -12.50
N SER A 398 -10.22 -6.17 -13.23
CA SER A 398 -9.10 -7.04 -12.83
C SER A 398 -8.57 -6.72 -11.43
N THR A 399 -8.68 -5.45 -11.00
CA THR A 399 -8.37 -4.97 -9.64
C THR A 399 -9.41 -5.33 -8.56
N LYS A 400 -10.58 -5.82 -8.96
CA LYS A 400 -11.68 -6.26 -8.09
C LYS A 400 -11.83 -7.78 -8.05
N SER A 401 -11.34 -8.50 -9.07
CA SER A 401 -11.28 -9.96 -9.13
C SER A 401 -10.14 -10.48 -8.25
N GLY A 402 -10.46 -10.96 -7.05
CA GLY A 402 -9.44 -11.45 -6.10
C GLY A 402 -9.76 -11.23 -4.61
N ARG A 403 -10.91 -10.64 -4.27
CA ARG A 403 -11.36 -10.54 -2.86
C ARG A 403 -11.92 -11.87 -2.33
N PHE A 404 -11.08 -12.91 -2.30
CA PHE A 404 -11.34 -14.10 -1.50
C PHE A 404 -10.99 -13.76 -0.03
N PHE A 405 -12.02 -13.78 0.83
CA PHE A 405 -12.09 -13.34 2.24
C PHE A 405 -12.44 -11.86 2.50
N GLY A 406 -13.73 -11.63 2.78
CA GLY A 406 -14.21 -10.48 3.55
C GLY A 406 -14.45 -9.19 2.75
N LYS A 407 -15.62 -8.57 2.97
CA LYS A 407 -16.13 -7.41 2.21
C LYS A 407 -15.37 -6.07 2.37
N ALA A 408 -14.13 -6.04 2.89
CA ALA A 408 -13.35 -4.80 2.99
C ALA A 408 -11.84 -5.07 3.11
N ASN A 409 -11.01 -4.26 2.44
CA ASN A 409 -9.56 -4.23 2.62
C ASN A 409 -9.20 -4.13 4.12
N ILE A 410 -8.31 -4.99 4.62
CA ILE A 410 -7.91 -5.06 6.04
C ILE A 410 -7.39 -3.70 6.55
N GLY A 411 -6.71 -2.91 5.70
CA GLY A 411 -6.28 -1.55 6.03
C GLY A 411 -7.43 -0.57 6.30
N HIS A 412 -8.58 -0.74 5.62
CA HIS A 412 -9.77 0.08 5.85
C HIS A 412 -10.42 -0.25 7.20
N THR A 413 -10.49 -1.53 7.56
CA THR A 413 -11.07 -2.01 8.82
C THR A 413 -10.20 -1.64 10.04
N PHE A 414 -8.87 -1.66 9.90
CA PHE A 414 -7.94 -1.29 10.98
C PHE A 414 -7.87 0.22 11.23
N ARG A 415 -7.98 1.02 10.17
CA ARG A 415 -7.99 2.50 10.25
C ARG A 415 -9.26 3.06 10.90
N HIS A 416 -10.38 2.33 10.77
CA HIS A 416 -11.66 2.64 11.42
C HIS A 416 -11.58 2.47 12.95
N LYS A 417 -10.96 1.39 13.45
CA LYS A 417 -10.93 1.04 14.88
C LYS A 417 -9.95 1.86 15.73
N SER A 418 -8.97 2.51 15.13
CA SER A 418 -7.98 3.37 15.81
C SER A 418 -8.41 4.85 15.90
N ALA A 419 -9.63 5.19 15.51
CA ALA A 419 -10.17 6.55 15.55
C ALA A 419 -11.19 6.66 16.70
N GLY A 420 -10.88 7.44 17.74
CA GLY A 420 -11.79 7.69 18.87
C GLY A 420 -11.40 7.06 20.22
N ALA A 421 -10.24 6.41 20.31
CA ALA A 421 -9.77 5.82 21.58
C ALA A 421 -9.39 6.86 22.65
N PHE A 422 -9.06 8.09 22.23
CA PHE A 422 -8.69 9.20 23.11
C PHE A 422 -9.51 10.44 22.74
N GLY A 423 -10.61 10.66 23.44
CA GLY A 423 -11.52 11.79 23.25
C GLY A 423 -12.76 11.61 24.12
N PRO A 424 -13.47 12.71 24.46
CA PRO A 424 -14.66 12.62 25.30
C PRO A 424 -15.78 11.85 24.59
N ASP A 425 -16.59 11.11 25.35
CA ASP A 425 -17.45 10.03 24.85
C ASP A 425 -18.42 10.44 23.74
N LEU A 426 -19.00 11.64 23.83
CA LEU A 426 -19.94 12.16 22.82
C LEU A 426 -19.26 12.39 21.46
N ALA A 427 -18.04 12.93 21.45
CA ALA A 427 -17.34 13.33 20.24
C ALA A 427 -16.64 12.16 19.51
N LYS A 428 -16.63 10.95 20.09
CA LYS A 428 -15.90 9.78 19.55
C LYS A 428 -16.38 9.39 18.15
N LYS A 429 -17.71 9.28 17.96
CA LYS A 429 -18.31 8.87 16.68
C LYS A 429 -18.04 9.89 15.58
N LEU A 430 -18.20 11.17 15.89
CA LEU A 430 -17.96 12.23 14.91
C LEU A 430 -16.47 12.40 14.60
N SER A 431 -15.58 12.17 15.59
CA SER A 431 -14.13 12.12 15.37
C SER A 431 -13.71 10.99 14.44
N GLN A 432 -14.36 9.82 14.54
CA GLN A 432 -14.17 8.71 13.64
C GLN A 432 -14.59 9.07 12.22
N LEU A 433 -15.79 9.66 12.04
CA LEU A 433 -16.26 10.15 10.74
C LEU A 433 -15.28 11.15 10.12
N VAL A 434 -14.88 12.20 10.85
CA VAL A 434 -13.93 13.22 10.35
C VAL A 434 -12.60 12.58 9.90
N LYS A 435 -12.12 11.57 10.62
CA LYS A 435 -10.89 10.85 10.24
C LYS A 435 -11.10 9.98 9.00
N MET A 436 -12.26 9.34 8.84
CA MET A 436 -12.61 8.60 7.63
C MET A 436 -12.71 9.52 6.42
N GLU A 437 -13.39 10.65 6.55
CA GLU A 437 -13.55 11.67 5.51
C GLU A 437 -12.20 12.24 5.06
N LYS A 438 -11.27 12.47 6.01
CA LYS A 438 -9.89 12.84 5.67
C LYS A 438 -9.15 11.77 4.84
N ASN A 439 -9.51 10.50 4.99
CA ASN A 439 -8.90 9.44 4.18
C ASN A 439 -9.52 9.39 2.79
N VAL A 440 -10.84 9.57 2.67
CA VAL A 440 -11.54 9.67 1.39
C VAL A 440 -10.96 10.81 0.56
N MET A 441 -10.82 11.99 1.17
CA MET A 441 -10.22 13.16 0.51
C MET A 441 -8.80 12.87 0.00
N ARG A 442 -7.92 12.28 0.83
CA ARG A 442 -6.56 11.90 0.40
C ARG A 442 -6.54 10.88 -0.74
N SER A 443 -7.52 9.99 -0.79
CA SER A 443 -7.67 9.06 -1.90
C SER A 443 -8.13 9.77 -3.17
N MET A 444 -9.01 10.78 -3.07
CA MET A 444 -9.42 11.61 -4.20
C MET A 444 -8.25 12.44 -4.75
N GLU A 445 -7.43 13.06 -3.88
CA GLU A 445 -6.19 13.76 -4.29
C GLU A 445 -5.23 12.86 -5.07
N LEU A 446 -5.09 11.60 -4.65
CA LEU A 446 -4.26 10.63 -5.36
C LEU A 446 -4.85 10.32 -6.74
N VAL A 447 -6.17 10.08 -6.81
CA VAL A 447 -6.85 9.79 -8.09
C VAL A 447 -6.68 10.95 -9.07
N SER A 448 -6.79 12.20 -8.62
CA SER A 448 -6.58 13.40 -9.44
C SER A 448 -5.17 13.41 -10.05
N ARG A 449 -4.12 13.27 -9.23
CA ARG A 449 -2.72 13.25 -9.70
C ARG A 449 -2.43 12.10 -10.67
N GLU A 450 -2.85 10.89 -10.33
CA GLU A 450 -2.66 9.72 -11.18
C GLU A 450 -3.39 9.88 -12.51
N ARG A 451 -4.57 10.52 -12.52
CA ARG A 451 -5.32 10.80 -13.76
C ARG A 451 -4.60 11.79 -14.65
N MET A 452 -3.98 12.83 -14.09
CA MET A 452 -3.14 13.77 -14.85
C MET A 452 -1.90 13.10 -15.44
N GLU A 453 -1.26 12.20 -14.70
CA GLU A 453 -0.12 11.43 -15.21
C GLU A 453 -0.55 10.45 -16.31
N VAL A 454 -1.69 9.77 -16.16
CA VAL A 454 -2.27 8.91 -17.20
C VAL A 454 -2.57 9.71 -18.47
N ALA A 455 -3.11 10.93 -18.35
CA ALA A 455 -3.34 11.80 -19.49
C ALA A 455 -2.07 12.12 -20.27
N GLN A 456 -0.97 12.45 -19.56
CA GLN A 456 0.33 12.72 -20.19
C GLN A 456 0.89 11.48 -20.88
N GLN A 457 0.85 10.33 -20.22
CA GLN A 457 1.34 9.07 -20.79
C GLN A 457 0.53 8.63 -22.02
N LEU A 458 -0.79 8.89 -22.04
CA LEU A 458 -1.64 8.60 -23.19
C LEU A 458 -1.22 9.41 -24.43
N SER A 459 -0.97 10.71 -24.27
CA SER A 459 -0.51 11.59 -25.36
C SER A 459 0.89 11.17 -25.87
N ILE A 460 1.84 10.89 -24.96
CA ILE A 460 3.19 10.44 -25.31
C ILE A 460 3.17 9.11 -26.09
N TRP A 461 2.34 8.16 -25.67
CA TRP A 461 2.21 6.88 -26.37
C TRP A 461 1.62 7.07 -27.78
N GLY A 462 0.62 7.95 -27.90
CA GLY A 462 -0.03 8.28 -29.15
C GLY A 462 0.86 8.97 -30.17
N GLU A 463 1.85 9.75 -29.73
CA GLU A 463 2.84 10.41 -30.61
C GLU A 463 3.59 9.43 -31.52
N ALA A 464 3.81 8.19 -31.08
CA ALA A 464 4.51 7.16 -31.84
C ALA A 464 3.59 6.35 -32.78
N CYS A 465 2.30 6.66 -32.83
CA CYS A 465 1.29 5.94 -33.62
C CYS A 465 0.98 6.64 -34.95
N ASP A 466 -0.01 6.15 -35.70
CA ASP A 466 -0.51 6.78 -36.93
C ASP A 466 -1.11 8.18 -36.63
N ASP A 467 -1.17 9.04 -37.65
CA ASP A 467 -1.55 10.47 -37.53
C ASP A 467 -2.91 10.71 -36.86
N ASP A 468 -3.90 9.86 -37.15
CA ASP A 468 -5.26 9.91 -36.58
C ASP A 468 -5.26 9.54 -35.08
N VAL A 469 -4.57 8.45 -34.73
CA VAL A 469 -4.40 8.01 -33.34
C VAL A 469 -3.62 9.06 -32.56
N SER A 470 -2.57 9.63 -33.14
CA SER A 470 -1.74 10.66 -32.51
C SER A 470 -2.55 11.91 -32.13
N ASP A 471 -3.33 12.45 -33.07
CA ASP A 471 -4.14 13.63 -32.81
C ASP A 471 -5.25 13.37 -31.78
N VAL A 472 -5.99 12.27 -31.92
CA VAL A 472 -7.12 11.97 -31.03
C VAL A 472 -6.63 11.67 -29.61
N THR A 473 -5.54 10.93 -29.44
CA THR A 473 -4.96 10.63 -28.12
C THR A 473 -4.38 11.86 -27.43
N ASP A 474 -3.81 12.81 -28.19
CA ASP A 474 -3.39 14.12 -27.66
C ASP A 474 -4.59 14.90 -27.09
N LYS A 475 -5.67 15.04 -27.86
CA LYS A 475 -6.90 15.73 -27.40
C LYS A 475 -7.59 15.00 -26.25
N LEU A 476 -7.62 13.66 -26.26
CA LEU A 476 -8.09 12.86 -25.13
C LEU A 476 -7.23 13.09 -23.88
N GLY A 477 -5.91 13.23 -24.04
CA GLY A 477 -5.01 13.64 -22.97
C GLY A 477 -5.44 14.96 -22.33
N VAL A 478 -5.71 15.99 -23.13
CA VAL A 478 -6.21 17.30 -22.63
C VAL A 478 -7.51 17.13 -21.82
N LEU A 479 -8.49 16.39 -22.34
CA LEU A 479 -9.75 16.16 -21.65
C LEU A 479 -9.58 15.38 -20.34
N ILE A 480 -8.77 14.33 -20.32
CA ILE A 480 -8.52 13.53 -19.11
C ILE A 480 -7.74 14.33 -18.08
N TYR A 481 -6.81 15.18 -18.52
CA TYR A 481 -6.08 16.10 -17.65
C TYR A 481 -7.04 17.09 -16.96
N GLU A 482 -7.96 17.70 -17.72
CA GLU A 482 -8.98 18.61 -17.18
C GLU A 482 -9.91 17.90 -16.17
N ILE A 483 -10.23 16.62 -16.39
CA ILE A 483 -10.96 15.83 -15.37
C ILE A 483 -10.15 15.77 -14.05
N GLY A 484 -8.84 15.58 -14.13
CA GLY A 484 -7.96 15.60 -12.95
C GLY A 484 -7.99 16.94 -12.22
N GLU A 485 -7.95 18.06 -12.94
CA GLU A 485 -8.05 19.42 -12.37
C GLU A 485 -9.41 19.67 -11.70
N LEU A 486 -10.51 19.26 -12.35
CA LEU A 486 -11.86 19.34 -11.79
C LEU A 486 -12.03 18.45 -10.53
N GLU A 487 -11.32 17.33 -10.45
CA GLU A 487 -11.27 16.50 -9.24
C GLU A 487 -10.55 17.22 -8.10
N ASP A 488 -9.44 17.91 -8.37
CA ASP A 488 -8.69 18.67 -7.36
C ASP A 488 -9.51 19.86 -6.84
N GLN A 489 -10.17 20.61 -7.74
CA GLN A 489 -11.11 21.66 -7.36
C GLN A 489 -12.27 21.14 -6.50
N TYR A 490 -12.76 19.92 -6.78
CA TYR A 490 -13.78 19.29 -5.95
C TYR A 490 -13.23 18.88 -4.58
N VAL A 491 -11.99 18.39 -4.50
CA VAL A 491 -11.30 18.05 -3.24
C VAL A 491 -11.21 19.27 -2.32
N ASP A 492 -10.88 20.45 -2.85
CA ASP A 492 -10.84 21.70 -2.07
C ASP A 492 -12.19 22.02 -1.42
N ARG A 493 -13.29 21.84 -2.18
CA ARG A 493 -14.65 22.01 -1.65
C ARG A 493 -14.99 20.89 -0.66
N TYR A 494 -14.52 19.67 -0.89
CA TYR A 494 -14.70 18.56 0.03
C TYR A 494 -14.05 18.82 1.40
N ASP A 495 -12.92 19.53 1.44
CA ASP A 495 -12.29 19.93 2.69
C ASP A 495 -13.19 20.91 3.49
N GLN A 496 -13.80 21.90 2.84
CA GLN A 496 -14.70 22.83 3.54
C GLN A 496 -15.90 22.11 4.20
N TYR A 497 -16.47 21.10 3.52
CA TYR A 497 -17.44 20.19 4.12
C TYR A 497 -16.87 19.51 5.37
N ARG A 498 -15.67 18.91 5.27
CA ARG A 498 -15.00 18.21 6.37
C ARG A 498 -14.71 19.13 7.55
N VAL A 499 -14.25 20.36 7.30
CA VAL A 499 -13.98 21.39 8.34
C VAL A 499 -15.28 21.77 9.05
N THR A 500 -16.39 21.88 8.33
CA THR A 500 -17.70 22.16 8.93
C THR A 500 -18.14 21.03 9.86
N ILE A 501 -17.96 19.76 9.47
CA ILE A 501 -18.22 18.60 10.35
C ILE A 501 -17.25 18.58 11.55
N LYS A 502 -15.98 18.93 11.34
CA LYS A 502 -14.99 19.07 12.43
C LYS A 502 -15.39 20.16 13.43
N SER A 503 -16.03 21.24 12.98
CA SER A 503 -16.56 22.30 13.86
C SER A 503 -17.65 21.75 14.78
N ILE A 504 -18.57 20.92 14.28
CA ILE A 504 -19.60 20.28 15.09
C ILE A 504 -18.95 19.43 16.19
N ARG A 505 -17.94 18.62 15.84
CA ARG A 505 -17.19 17.80 16.81
C ARG A 505 -16.51 18.61 17.91
N ASN A 506 -15.96 19.77 17.57
CA ASN A 506 -15.33 20.65 18.56
C ASN A 506 -16.36 21.21 19.55
N ILE A 507 -17.56 21.55 19.08
CA ILE A 507 -18.66 22.02 19.92
C ILE A 507 -19.16 20.88 20.82
N GLU A 508 -19.37 19.68 20.27
CA GLU A 508 -19.71 18.49 21.07
C GLU A 508 -18.69 18.24 22.19
N ALA A 509 -17.40 18.35 21.89
CA ALA A 509 -16.34 18.20 22.89
C ALA A 509 -16.37 19.29 23.97
N SER A 510 -16.74 20.53 23.61
CA SER A 510 -16.82 21.66 24.55
C SER A 510 -17.98 21.58 25.55
N VAL A 511 -19.03 20.79 25.24
CA VAL A 511 -20.19 20.56 26.12
C VAL A 511 -19.95 19.44 27.14
N GLN A 512 -18.91 18.62 26.94
CA GLN A 512 -18.64 17.49 27.84
C GLN A 512 -18.30 17.92 29.28
N PRO A 513 -17.49 18.97 29.53
CA PRO A 513 -17.23 19.45 30.88
C PRO A 513 -18.47 19.86 31.68
N SER A 514 -19.50 20.43 31.04
CA SER A 514 -20.74 20.79 31.75
C SER A 514 -21.54 19.56 32.17
N ARG A 515 -21.55 18.50 31.35
CA ARG A 515 -22.15 17.20 31.71
C ARG A 515 -21.39 16.52 32.85
N ASP A 516 -20.07 16.46 32.74
CA ASP A 516 -19.21 15.85 33.76
C ASP A 516 -19.34 16.58 35.10
N ARG A 517 -19.43 17.92 35.07
CA ARG A 517 -19.68 18.73 36.27
C ARG A 517 -21.03 18.42 36.90
N LYS A 518 -22.11 18.35 36.12
CA LYS A 518 -23.44 17.97 36.62
C LYS A 518 -23.38 16.59 37.29
N GLN A 519 -22.84 15.58 36.61
CA GLN A 519 -22.74 14.21 37.13
C GLN A 519 -21.93 14.15 38.43
N LYS A 520 -20.77 14.83 38.47
CA LYS A 520 -19.90 14.85 39.66
C LYS A 520 -20.60 15.44 40.88
N ILE A 521 -21.38 16.50 40.72
CA ILE A 521 -22.15 17.10 41.84
C ILE A 521 -23.27 16.15 42.27
N THR A 522 -23.98 15.52 41.33
CA THR A 522 -24.99 14.50 41.63
C THR A 522 -24.41 13.33 42.42
N ASP A 523 -23.25 12.81 42.02
CA ASP A 523 -22.56 11.70 42.70
C ASP A 523 -22.10 12.10 44.12
N GLN A 524 -21.60 13.33 44.29
CA GLN A 524 -21.23 13.87 45.61
C GLN A 524 -22.44 14.00 46.54
N ILE A 525 -23.58 14.45 46.01
CA ILE A 525 -24.84 14.51 46.77
C ILE A 525 -25.28 13.10 47.17
N ALA A 526 -25.27 12.12 46.25
CA ALA A 526 -25.61 10.74 46.53
C ALA A 526 -24.71 10.13 47.61
N GLN A 527 -23.39 10.37 47.51
CA GLN A 527 -22.40 9.89 48.47
C GLN A 527 -22.59 10.51 49.86
N LEU A 528 -22.85 11.81 49.94
CA LEU A 528 -23.09 12.51 51.21
C LEU A 528 -24.42 12.12 51.83
N LYS A 529 -25.49 11.95 51.04
CA LYS A 529 -26.79 11.45 51.52
C LYS A 529 -26.68 10.05 52.12
N TYR A 530 -25.81 9.20 51.57
CA TYR A 530 -25.57 7.85 52.10
C TYR A 530 -24.69 7.83 53.36
N LYS A 531 -23.60 8.60 53.38
CA LYS A 531 -22.61 8.58 54.49
C LYS A 531 -22.99 9.48 55.67
N GLU A 532 -23.47 10.68 55.40
CA GLU A 532 -23.72 11.74 56.38
C GLU A 532 -25.00 12.51 56.06
N PRO A 533 -26.19 11.94 56.33
CA PRO A 533 -27.47 12.53 55.92
C PRO A 533 -27.77 13.88 56.58
N ASN A 534 -27.13 14.21 57.70
CA ASN A 534 -27.33 15.45 58.44
C ASN A 534 -26.28 16.53 58.11
N SER A 535 -25.47 16.34 57.07
CA SER A 535 -24.41 17.29 56.71
C SER A 535 -24.99 18.57 56.09
N PRO A 536 -24.64 19.78 56.57
CA PRO A 536 -25.12 21.05 55.99
C PRO A 536 -24.58 21.30 54.57
N LYS A 537 -23.57 20.53 54.14
CA LYS A 537 -23.01 20.59 52.78
C LYS A 537 -23.98 20.10 51.71
N ILE A 538 -24.98 19.29 52.06
CA ILE A 538 -25.98 18.78 51.12
C ILE A 538 -26.78 19.94 50.51
N VAL A 539 -27.22 20.90 51.32
CA VAL A 539 -28.01 22.05 50.86
C VAL A 539 -27.21 22.94 49.89
N VAL A 540 -25.92 23.13 50.16
CA VAL A 540 -25.02 23.91 49.29
C VAL A 540 -24.84 23.20 47.94
N LEU A 541 -24.58 21.89 47.95
CA LEU A 541 -24.41 21.10 46.73
C LEU A 541 -25.70 20.99 45.93
N GLU A 542 -26.87 20.91 46.57
CA GLU A 542 -28.17 20.95 45.88
C GLU A 542 -28.37 22.28 45.14
N GLN A 543 -28.02 23.41 45.76
CA GLN A 543 -28.05 24.70 45.09
C GLN A 543 -27.04 24.78 43.92
N GLU A 544 -25.84 24.22 44.09
CA GLU A 544 -24.85 24.12 43.02
C GLU A 544 -25.32 23.21 41.87
N LEU A 545 -26.05 22.13 42.17
CA LEU A 545 -26.62 21.24 41.17
C LEU A 545 -27.63 21.98 40.30
N VAL A 546 -28.57 22.74 40.89
CA VAL A 546 -29.56 23.53 40.13
C VAL A 546 -28.86 24.50 39.17
N ARG A 547 -27.78 25.13 39.60
CA ARG A 547 -26.97 26.00 38.73
C ARG A 547 -26.30 25.21 37.60
N ALA A 548 -25.66 24.08 37.91
CA ALA A 548 -25.00 23.24 36.92
C ALA A 548 -25.99 22.64 35.91
N GLU A 549 -27.23 22.36 36.33
CA GLU A 549 -28.31 21.91 35.46
C GLU A 549 -28.76 22.98 34.48
N ALA A 550 -28.95 24.22 34.94
CA ALA A 550 -29.25 25.34 34.06
C ALA A 550 -28.13 25.59 33.04
N GLU A 551 -26.85 25.56 33.47
CA GLU A 551 -25.69 25.68 32.59
C GLU A 551 -25.66 24.55 31.54
N SER A 552 -25.95 23.31 31.94
CA SER A 552 -26.01 22.15 31.04
C SER A 552 -27.16 22.26 30.02
N LEU A 553 -28.37 22.67 30.44
CA LEU A 553 -29.51 22.86 29.54
C LEU A 553 -29.23 23.89 28.44
N VAL A 554 -28.59 25.01 28.80
CA VAL A 554 -28.20 26.05 27.82
C VAL A 554 -27.18 25.48 26.84
N ALA A 555 -26.17 24.76 27.32
CA ALA A 555 -25.13 24.14 26.49
C ALA A 555 -25.70 23.08 25.52
N GLU A 556 -26.63 22.24 25.98
CA GLU A 556 -27.32 21.24 25.14
C GLU A 556 -28.19 21.90 24.06
N ALA A 557 -28.94 22.95 24.41
CA ALA A 557 -29.76 23.67 23.46
C ALA A 557 -28.90 24.33 22.35
N GLN A 558 -27.77 24.93 22.74
CA GLN A 558 -26.81 25.50 21.80
C GLN A 558 -26.20 24.44 20.89
N LEU A 559 -25.74 23.30 21.43
CA LEU A 559 -25.21 22.18 20.66
C LEU A 559 -26.23 21.69 19.64
N SER A 560 -27.46 21.48 20.08
CA SER A 560 -28.58 21.00 19.26
C SER A 560 -28.85 21.93 18.07
N ASN A 561 -28.90 23.25 18.31
CA ASN A 561 -29.15 24.24 17.27
C ASN A 561 -28.00 24.36 16.28
N ILE A 562 -26.76 24.48 16.76
CA ILE A 562 -25.58 24.62 15.89
C ILE A 562 -25.35 23.34 15.08
N THR A 563 -25.59 22.17 15.67
CA THR A 563 -25.45 20.89 14.96
C THR A 563 -26.38 20.82 13.76
N ARG A 564 -27.67 21.19 13.93
CA ARG A 564 -28.63 21.21 12.81
C ARG A 564 -28.25 22.22 11.73
N GLU A 565 -27.84 23.42 12.12
CA GLU A 565 -27.42 24.47 11.19
C GLU A 565 -26.20 24.04 10.38
N LYS A 566 -25.12 23.62 11.06
CA LYS A 566 -23.86 23.22 10.42
C LYS A 566 -23.99 21.94 9.62
N LEU A 567 -24.77 20.96 10.08
CA LEU A 567 -25.01 19.71 9.34
C LEU A 567 -25.74 19.99 8.02
N LYS A 568 -26.78 20.83 8.06
CA LYS A 568 -27.51 21.24 6.86
C LYS A 568 -26.59 21.99 5.91
N ALA A 569 -25.82 22.96 6.40
CA ALA A 569 -24.87 23.70 5.58
C ALA A 569 -23.80 22.80 4.95
N ALA A 570 -23.20 21.89 5.73
CA ALA A 570 -22.14 20.99 5.30
C ALA A 570 -22.58 20.10 4.12
N PHE A 571 -23.72 19.41 4.26
CA PHE A 571 -24.20 18.51 3.20
C PHE A 571 -24.81 19.26 2.01
N THR A 572 -25.40 20.43 2.21
CA THR A 572 -25.83 21.28 1.08
C THR A 572 -24.61 21.63 0.23
N TYR A 573 -23.54 22.10 0.86
CA TYR A 573 -22.31 22.45 0.18
C TYR A 573 -21.66 21.25 -0.53
N GLN A 574 -21.57 20.10 0.15
CA GLN A 574 -21.01 18.87 -0.43
C GLN A 574 -21.79 18.43 -1.68
N PHE A 575 -23.12 18.39 -1.61
CA PHE A 575 -23.95 17.93 -2.72
C PHE A 575 -23.98 18.91 -3.90
N ASP A 576 -23.93 20.21 -3.63
CA ASP A 576 -23.80 21.20 -4.70
C ASP A 576 -22.44 21.10 -5.41
N ALA A 577 -21.35 20.96 -4.65
CA ALA A 577 -20.01 20.75 -5.21
C ALA A 577 -19.91 19.45 -6.02
N MET A 578 -20.49 18.35 -5.51
CA MET A 578 -20.50 17.05 -6.18
C MET A 578 -21.32 17.10 -7.47
N ARG A 579 -22.45 17.81 -7.46
CA ARG A 579 -23.28 18.00 -8.65
C ARG A 579 -22.53 18.76 -9.75
N GLU A 580 -21.89 19.88 -9.41
CA GLU A 580 -21.05 20.63 -10.35
C GLU A 580 -19.97 19.74 -10.97
N HIS A 581 -19.24 19.01 -10.13
CA HIS A 581 -18.19 18.11 -10.57
C HIS A 581 -18.73 17.04 -11.54
N CYS A 582 -19.78 16.32 -11.16
CA CYS A 582 -20.34 15.24 -11.99
C CYS A 582 -20.93 15.75 -13.32
N GLU A 583 -21.56 16.91 -13.35
CA GLU A 583 -22.12 17.48 -14.58
C GLU A 583 -21.02 17.93 -15.54
N LYS A 584 -19.96 18.57 -15.05
CA LYS A 584 -18.78 18.91 -15.86
C LYS A 584 -18.07 17.66 -16.38
N LEU A 585 -17.95 16.61 -15.57
CA LEU A 585 -17.44 15.32 -16.02
C LEU A 585 -18.31 14.70 -17.12
N ALA A 586 -19.63 14.84 -17.03
CA ALA A 586 -20.54 14.34 -18.06
C ALA A 586 -20.37 15.09 -19.39
N ILE A 587 -20.14 16.41 -19.36
CA ILE A 587 -19.82 17.22 -20.54
C ILE A 587 -18.54 16.70 -21.19
N ILE A 588 -17.45 16.57 -20.42
CA ILE A 588 -16.16 16.09 -20.92
C ILE A 588 -16.28 14.67 -21.48
N ALA A 589 -17.00 13.77 -20.81
CA ALA A 589 -17.21 12.41 -21.30
C ALA A 589 -18.00 12.37 -22.62
N GLY A 590 -18.92 13.32 -22.84
CA GLY A 590 -19.65 13.48 -24.09
C GLY A 590 -18.71 13.87 -25.24
N TYR A 591 -17.92 14.93 -25.07
CA TYR A 591 -16.96 15.38 -26.09
C TYR A 591 -15.81 14.40 -26.30
N GLY A 592 -15.33 13.74 -25.25
CA GLY A 592 -14.32 12.69 -25.35
C GLY A 592 -14.79 11.50 -26.17
N LYS A 593 -16.09 11.16 -26.13
CA LYS A 593 -16.66 10.16 -27.03
C LYS A 593 -16.75 10.67 -28.47
N HIS A 594 -17.09 11.94 -28.67
CA HIS A 594 -17.18 12.54 -30.01
C HIS A 594 -15.80 12.59 -30.70
N LEU A 595 -14.71 12.82 -29.96
CA LEU A 595 -13.34 12.71 -30.48
C LEU A 595 -13.02 11.33 -31.07
N LEU A 596 -13.60 10.26 -30.53
CA LEU A 596 -13.35 8.90 -31.03
C LEU A 596 -13.98 8.66 -32.41
N GLU A 597 -14.95 9.48 -32.84
CA GLU A 597 -15.55 9.38 -34.18
C GLU A 597 -14.60 9.83 -35.30
N LEU A 598 -13.48 10.48 -34.94
CA LEU A 598 -12.42 10.88 -35.87
C LEU A 598 -11.45 9.73 -36.21
N ILE A 599 -11.47 8.63 -35.44
CA ILE A 599 -10.62 7.47 -35.69
C ILE A 599 -11.31 6.56 -36.71
N ASP A 600 -10.59 6.20 -37.77
CA ASP A 600 -11.05 5.21 -38.74
C ASP A 600 -10.77 3.78 -38.22
N ASP A 601 -11.84 3.04 -37.91
CA ASP A 601 -11.76 1.66 -37.43
C ASP A 601 -11.79 0.61 -38.57
N ASN A 602 -11.80 1.06 -39.84
CA ASN A 602 -11.77 0.15 -40.98
C ASN A 602 -10.45 -0.64 -41.06
N PRO A 603 -10.50 -1.98 -41.22
CA PRO A 603 -9.30 -2.80 -41.31
C PRO A 603 -8.57 -2.57 -42.64
N VAL A 604 -7.25 -2.50 -42.59
CA VAL A 604 -6.39 -2.30 -43.77
C VAL A 604 -5.86 -3.63 -44.28
N THR A 605 -5.82 -3.80 -45.59
CA THR A 605 -5.23 -5.00 -46.22
C THR A 605 -3.71 -5.00 -46.03
N PRO A 606 -3.07 -6.14 -45.65
CA PRO A 606 -1.62 -6.20 -45.50
C PRO A 606 -0.87 -5.72 -46.74
N GLY A 607 -0.06 -4.66 -46.59
CA GLY A 607 0.72 -4.04 -47.68
C GLY A 607 0.13 -2.74 -48.25
N GLU A 608 -1.11 -2.39 -47.91
CA GLU A 608 -1.73 -1.12 -48.23
C GLU A 608 -1.50 -0.11 -47.08
N THR A 609 -1.32 1.18 -47.41
CA THR A 609 -1.19 2.24 -46.40
C THR A 609 -2.57 2.83 -46.08
N ARG A 610 -2.76 3.32 -44.85
CA ARG A 610 -3.96 4.07 -44.48
C ARG A 610 -4.10 5.36 -45.29
N GLN A 611 -5.34 5.86 -45.38
CA GLN A 611 -5.63 7.17 -45.98
C GLN A 611 -5.03 8.28 -45.12
N ALA A 612 -4.70 9.42 -45.74
CA ALA A 612 -4.19 10.57 -45.02
C ALA A 612 -5.27 11.14 -44.08
N TYR A 613 -4.88 11.40 -42.83
CA TYR A 613 -5.78 11.97 -41.82
C TYR A 613 -5.93 13.49 -42.00
N ASP A 614 -7.17 13.99 -41.92
CA ASP A 614 -7.52 15.42 -42.03
C ASP A 614 -8.47 15.88 -40.90
N GLY A 615 -8.43 15.20 -39.75
CA GLY A 615 -9.33 15.49 -38.62
C GLY A 615 -8.85 16.61 -37.69
N TYR A 616 -7.68 17.22 -37.93
CA TYR A 616 -7.04 18.17 -37.00
C TYR A 616 -7.88 19.42 -36.69
N GLU A 617 -8.60 19.95 -37.67
CA GLU A 617 -9.47 21.12 -37.46
C GLU A 617 -10.70 20.75 -36.63
N ALA A 618 -11.30 19.57 -36.91
CA ALA A 618 -12.45 19.06 -36.19
C ALA A 618 -12.08 18.72 -34.72
N SER A 619 -10.96 18.03 -34.49
CA SER A 619 -10.51 17.67 -33.14
C SER A 619 -10.24 18.91 -32.28
N LYS A 620 -9.67 19.97 -32.88
CA LYS A 620 -9.47 21.27 -32.22
C LYS A 620 -10.80 21.97 -31.89
N ALA A 621 -11.75 21.98 -32.82
CA ALA A 621 -13.07 22.57 -32.59
C ALA A 621 -13.80 21.87 -31.44
N ILE A 622 -13.72 20.54 -31.35
CA ILE A 622 -14.32 19.76 -30.26
C ILE A 622 -13.77 20.18 -28.88
N ILE A 623 -12.46 20.44 -28.79
CA ILE A 623 -11.86 20.93 -27.54
C ILE A 623 -12.36 22.34 -27.19
N GLN A 624 -12.45 23.24 -28.18
CA GLN A 624 -12.97 24.60 -27.97
C GLN A 624 -14.43 24.57 -27.51
N ASP A 625 -15.27 23.75 -28.13
CA ASP A 625 -16.67 23.55 -27.74
C ASP A 625 -16.81 22.96 -26.32
N CYS A 626 -15.86 22.11 -25.93
CA CYS A 626 -15.80 21.57 -24.57
C CYS A 626 -15.41 22.66 -23.56
N GLU A 627 -14.39 23.47 -23.85
CA GLU A 627 -13.97 24.60 -23.01
C GLU A 627 -15.11 25.62 -22.83
N ASP A 628 -15.80 25.96 -23.91
CA ASP A 628 -16.94 26.86 -23.88
C ASP A 628 -18.10 26.28 -23.06
N ALA A 629 -18.39 24.98 -23.21
CA ALA A 629 -19.43 24.32 -22.43
C ALA A 629 -19.10 24.26 -20.93
N LEU A 630 -17.82 24.05 -20.58
CA LEU A 630 -17.35 24.05 -19.18
C LEU A 630 -17.40 25.45 -18.57
N THR A 631 -17.00 26.47 -19.33
CA THR A 631 -16.99 27.88 -18.91
C THR A 631 -18.40 28.42 -18.72
N ASN A 632 -19.33 28.05 -19.61
CA ASN A 632 -20.72 28.51 -19.55
C ASN A 632 -21.62 27.63 -18.66
N TRP A 633 -21.07 26.63 -17.97
CA TRP A 633 -21.85 25.80 -17.06
C TRP A 633 -22.32 26.63 -15.85
N VAL A 634 -23.63 26.56 -15.56
CA VAL A 634 -24.26 27.23 -14.41
C VAL A 634 -25.22 26.27 -13.72
N SER A 635 -25.26 26.31 -12.39
CA SER A 635 -26.10 25.44 -11.54
C SER A 635 -27.61 25.52 -11.80
N GLN A 636 -28.09 26.57 -12.48
CA GLN A 636 -29.49 26.76 -12.88
C GLN A 636 -29.87 25.93 -14.11
N ASN A 637 -28.91 25.66 -14.99
CA ASN A 637 -29.10 24.85 -16.21
C ASN A 637 -28.83 23.36 -15.97
N ALA A 638 -28.66 22.97 -14.70
CA ALA A 638 -28.46 21.58 -14.29
C ALA A 638 -29.59 20.68 -14.77
N SER A 639 -29.25 19.62 -15.50
CA SER A 639 -30.20 18.65 -16.07
C SER A 639 -30.97 17.90 -14.97
N VAL A 640 -30.38 17.74 -13.78
CA VAL A 640 -30.99 17.04 -12.64
C VAL A 640 -31.51 18.04 -11.60
N SER A 641 -32.84 18.20 -11.55
CA SER A 641 -33.51 19.03 -10.53
C SER A 641 -33.99 18.22 -9.33
N SER A 642 -33.78 18.74 -8.11
CA SER A 642 -34.16 18.11 -6.83
C SER A 642 -35.67 18.00 -6.57
N LYS A 643 -36.53 18.34 -7.55
CA LYS A 643 -38.00 18.26 -7.44
C LYS A 643 -38.54 16.82 -7.38
N LEU A 644 -37.69 15.79 -7.42
CA LEU A 644 -38.04 14.41 -7.75
C LEU A 644 -38.87 13.60 -6.72
N SER A 645 -39.00 14.02 -5.46
CA SER A 645 -39.83 13.24 -4.52
C SER A 645 -41.25 13.81 -4.41
N GLN A 646 -42.18 13.27 -5.19
CA GLN A 646 -43.61 13.50 -4.97
C GLN A 646 -44.05 12.95 -3.60
N ARG A 647 -43.44 11.83 -3.15
CA ARG A 647 -43.68 11.21 -1.85
C ARG A 647 -43.28 12.08 -0.66
N SER A 648 -42.16 12.82 -0.74
CA SER A 648 -41.76 13.72 0.34
C SER A 648 -42.66 14.97 0.40
N ARG A 649 -43.16 15.43 -0.75
CA ARG A 649 -44.13 16.54 -0.82
C ARG A 649 -45.47 16.16 -0.16
N THR A 650 -45.99 14.96 -0.45
CA THR A 650 -47.24 14.49 0.18
C THR A 650 -47.07 14.22 1.67
N LEU A 651 -45.96 13.62 2.11
CA LEU A 651 -45.66 13.41 3.53
C LEU A 651 -45.48 14.72 4.30
N SER A 652 -44.76 15.69 3.74
CA SER A 652 -44.56 17.00 4.38
C SER A 652 -45.83 17.86 4.41
N GLN A 653 -46.72 17.72 3.43
CA GLN A 653 -48.08 18.30 3.49
C GLN A 653 -48.93 17.60 4.56
N ARG A 654 -48.88 16.26 4.64
CA ARG A 654 -49.61 15.49 5.66
C ARG A 654 -49.15 15.84 7.08
N ARG A 655 -47.85 15.99 7.30
CA ARG A 655 -47.26 16.40 8.59
C ARG A 655 -47.67 17.83 8.96
N ARG A 656 -47.61 18.78 8.01
CA ARG A 656 -48.08 20.17 8.22
C ARG A 656 -49.58 20.24 8.51
N ASN A 657 -50.39 19.39 7.87
CA ASN A 657 -51.82 19.30 8.14
C ASN A 657 -52.12 18.70 9.52
N ALA A 658 -51.29 17.78 10.01
CA ALA A 658 -51.38 17.27 11.38
C ALA A 658 -51.01 18.34 12.43
N THR A 659 -49.94 19.11 12.20
CA THR A 659 -49.54 20.20 13.11
C THR A 659 -50.59 21.32 13.17
N ARG A 660 -51.30 21.59 12.06
CA ARG A 660 -52.42 22.55 12.03
C ARG A 660 -53.67 22.08 12.77
N ARG A 661 -53.82 20.77 13.04
CA ARG A 661 -54.95 20.20 13.78
C ARG A 661 -54.79 20.27 15.31
N GLY A 662 -53.73 20.90 15.80
CA GLY A 662 -53.59 21.20 17.23
C GLY A 662 -53.25 20.00 18.12
N ASP A 663 -52.90 18.85 17.54
CA ASP A 663 -52.37 17.73 18.32
C ASP A 663 -50.96 18.11 18.78
N GLY A 664 -50.85 18.45 20.07
CA GLY A 664 -49.59 18.78 20.70
C GLY A 664 -48.63 17.61 20.54
N VAL A 665 -47.40 17.88 20.13
CA VAL A 665 -46.33 16.88 20.15
C VAL A 665 -46.09 16.54 21.62
N ASP A 666 -46.54 15.37 22.05
CA ASP A 666 -46.33 14.89 23.42
C ASP A 666 -44.83 14.63 23.64
N LEU A 667 -44.21 15.49 24.45
CA LEU A 667 -42.78 15.44 24.82
C LEU A 667 -42.54 14.68 26.12
N SER A 668 -43.57 14.07 26.73
CA SER A 668 -43.47 13.35 28.01
C SER A 668 -42.55 12.12 27.98
N GLY A 669 -42.14 11.65 26.79
CA GLY A 669 -41.24 10.51 26.61
C GLY A 669 -39.76 10.85 26.43
N GLN A 670 -39.35 12.13 26.54
CA GLN A 670 -37.98 12.53 26.18
C GLN A 670 -36.92 12.19 27.26
N ASP A 671 -37.34 12.02 28.52
CA ASP A 671 -36.47 11.77 29.68
C ASP A 671 -36.65 10.35 30.29
N GLN A 672 -37.05 9.35 29.51
CA GLN A 672 -36.94 7.96 29.98
C GLN A 672 -35.46 7.53 29.97
N PRO A 673 -34.91 7.06 31.11
CA PRO A 673 -33.61 6.40 31.09
C PRO A 673 -33.72 5.21 30.14
N LEU A 674 -32.77 5.11 29.21
CA LEU A 674 -32.69 4.03 28.23
C LEU A 674 -32.42 2.69 28.93
N ASP A 675 -33.47 2.09 29.47
CA ASP A 675 -33.53 0.65 29.69
C ASP A 675 -34.15 0.06 28.42
N ARG A 676 -33.28 -0.24 27.45
CA ARG A 676 -33.66 -0.81 26.16
C ARG A 676 -32.89 -2.10 25.90
N GLU A 677 -33.44 -3.19 26.42
CA GLU A 677 -33.57 -4.42 25.65
C GLU A 677 -34.50 -4.13 24.45
N SER A 678 -33.98 -3.49 23.40
CA SER A 678 -34.69 -3.40 22.12
C SER A 678 -33.71 -3.38 20.95
N GLY A 679 -33.28 -4.57 20.55
CA GLY A 679 -32.56 -4.84 19.32
C GLY A 679 -33.41 -4.72 18.05
N LEU A 680 -34.25 -3.68 17.93
CA LEU A 680 -34.97 -3.39 16.70
C LEU A 680 -34.17 -2.40 15.84
N TRP A 681 -32.98 -2.86 15.44
CA TRP A 681 -32.39 -2.42 14.18
C TRP A 681 -32.63 -3.56 13.20
N ILE A 682 -33.73 -3.48 12.45
CA ILE A 682 -34.08 -4.47 11.43
C ILE A 682 -32.97 -4.41 10.36
N PRO A 683 -32.15 -5.47 10.21
CA PRO A 683 -31.14 -5.49 9.17
C PRO A 683 -31.82 -5.43 7.80
N ALA A 684 -31.17 -4.81 6.81
CA ALA A 684 -31.72 -4.64 5.45
C ALA A 684 -32.10 -5.95 4.72
N SER A 685 -31.86 -7.12 5.34
CA SER A 685 -32.26 -8.46 4.89
C SER A 685 -33.69 -8.87 5.25
N GLU A 686 -34.39 -8.19 6.16
CA GLU A 686 -35.75 -8.56 6.61
C GLU A 686 -36.89 -7.80 5.90
N HIS A 687 -36.60 -7.07 4.82
CA HIS A 687 -37.61 -6.36 4.01
C HIS A 687 -38.15 -7.19 2.82
N GLN A 688 -38.27 -8.52 2.94
CA GLN A 688 -38.92 -9.34 1.92
C GLN A 688 -39.91 -10.32 2.53
N GLY A 689 -41.18 -10.17 2.13
CA GLY A 689 -42.21 -11.19 2.30
C GLY A 689 -43.30 -10.84 3.30
N ASN A 690 -44.27 -10.02 2.87
CA ASN A 690 -45.68 -10.41 3.02
C ASN A 690 -46.52 -9.62 2.01
N GLY A 691 -46.90 -10.29 0.92
CA GLY A 691 -47.98 -9.83 0.06
C GLY A 691 -49.30 -9.97 0.81
N GLY A 692 -50.16 -8.97 0.66
CA GLY A 692 -51.46 -8.93 1.32
C GLY A 692 -52.11 -7.56 1.17
N TYR A 693 -52.29 -7.13 -0.08
CA TYR A 693 -53.32 -6.15 -0.39
C TYR A 693 -54.17 -6.76 -1.49
N GLU A 694 -55.36 -7.18 -1.07
CA GLU A 694 -56.43 -7.67 -1.93
C GLU A 694 -56.80 -6.61 -2.96
N ASP A 695 -57.03 -7.10 -4.18
CA ASP A 695 -57.66 -6.40 -5.28
C ASP A 695 -58.92 -5.64 -4.83
N ARG A 696 -58.97 -4.35 -5.17
CA ARG A 696 -60.20 -3.69 -5.61
C ARG A 696 -59.83 -2.38 -6.28
N ASP A 697 -59.81 -2.41 -7.61
CA ASP A 697 -60.23 -1.29 -8.44
C ASP A 697 -60.85 -1.89 -9.73
N GLU A 698 -62.17 -1.78 -9.82
CA GLU A 698 -62.92 -1.85 -11.08
C GLU A 698 -62.67 -0.54 -11.84
N LEU A 699 -62.12 -0.70 -13.05
CA LEU A 699 -62.37 0.01 -14.31
C LEU A 699 -63.08 1.38 -14.25
N ASP A 700 -62.45 2.40 -14.85
CA ASP A 700 -62.95 2.91 -16.14
C ASP A 700 -61.90 3.79 -16.86
N ASP A 701 -61.86 3.58 -18.18
CA ASP A 701 -60.98 4.14 -19.19
C ASP A 701 -61.41 5.54 -19.68
N ASP A 702 -60.49 6.14 -20.46
CA ASP A 702 -60.69 7.06 -21.59
C ASP A 702 -60.51 8.60 -21.44
N LEU A 703 -59.40 9.04 -22.08
CA LEU A 703 -59.30 10.04 -23.16
C LEU A 703 -59.98 11.41 -22.98
N ASN A 704 -59.19 12.51 -22.99
CA ASN A 704 -58.92 13.26 -24.24
C ASN A 704 -57.98 14.47 -24.03
N SER A 705 -57.17 14.72 -25.05
CA SER A 705 -56.26 15.86 -25.26
C SER A 705 -56.97 17.14 -25.69
N THR A 706 -56.41 18.32 -25.33
CA THR A 706 -56.32 19.58 -26.13
C THR A 706 -55.64 20.63 -25.23
N VAL A 707 -54.40 21.08 -25.45
CA VAL A 707 -53.91 22.11 -26.40
C VAL A 707 -54.76 23.39 -26.45
N ALA A 708 -54.28 24.44 -25.76
CA ALA A 708 -54.38 25.87 -26.12
C ALA A 708 -53.65 26.66 -24.99
N SER A 709 -52.40 27.08 -25.17
CA SER A 709 -52.02 28.42 -25.60
C SER A 709 -52.56 29.53 -24.70
N GLU A 710 -51.70 30.12 -23.87
CA GLU A 710 -51.48 31.57 -23.91
C GLU A 710 -50.17 31.96 -23.22
N GLN A 711 -49.54 32.96 -23.82
CA GLN A 711 -48.14 33.30 -23.84
C GLN A 711 -47.96 34.65 -23.13
N ARG A 712 -46.80 34.88 -22.49
CA ARG A 712 -46.08 36.17 -22.29
C ARG A 712 -46.89 37.41 -21.86
N GLY A 713 -46.51 38.20 -20.87
CA GLY A 713 -45.19 38.74 -20.51
C GLY A 713 -45.48 40.00 -19.67
N ARG A 714 -44.73 40.23 -18.58
CA ARG A 714 -43.55 41.10 -18.48
C ARG A 714 -43.89 42.60 -18.30
N GLU A 715 -43.64 43.03 -17.06
CA GLU A 715 -43.02 44.29 -16.60
C GLU A 715 -43.26 45.60 -17.37
N GLU A 716 -43.86 46.58 -16.68
CA GLU A 716 -43.53 48.01 -16.79
C GLU A 716 -43.51 48.56 -15.34
N GLU A 717 -42.34 48.86 -14.78
CA GLU A 717 -41.58 50.12 -14.84
C GLU A 717 -42.12 51.21 -13.90
N ARG A 718 -41.25 51.62 -12.96
CA ARG A 718 -41.46 52.70 -11.99
C ARG A 718 -40.68 53.91 -12.48
N ALA A 719 -41.35 55.07 -12.58
CA ALA A 719 -40.68 56.37 -12.61
C ALA A 719 -41.43 57.39 -11.71
N VAL A 720 -40.75 57.75 -10.62
CA VAL A 720 -40.57 59.08 -10.00
C VAL A 720 -41.76 60.03 -9.79
N ALA A 721 -42.09 60.17 -8.49
CA ALA A 721 -42.35 61.36 -7.66
C ALA A 721 -43.33 62.47 -8.09
N GLU A 722 -44.37 62.64 -7.27
CA GLU A 722 -44.44 63.77 -6.31
C GLU A 722 -44.46 63.24 -4.88
#